data_AF-A0A7X5BSH0-F1
#
_entry.id   AF-A0A7X5BSH0-F1
#
_cell.length_a   1.000
_cell.length_b   1.000
_cell.length_c   1.000
_cell.angle_alpha   90.00
_cell.angle_beta   90.00
_cell.angle_gamma   90.00
#
_symmetry.space_group_name_H-M   'P 1'
#
loop_
_entity.id
_entity.type
_entity.pdbx_description
1 polymer ?
#
loop_
_entity_poly.entity_id
_entity_poly.type
_entity_poly.pdbx_seq_one_letter_code
_entity_poly.pdbx_strand_id
1 'polypeptide(L)'
;MPRVRKAQFGEGTNGLRGPVVWQGMAYEPWAIQVKGFDKSGMGRLPRPTLTLANVAGTIGAMARDLNDLLGARVLRKRTFVRYLDAVNFPGGVNPTASPLDAFPDDEFVVDQKTVENKHVIEFSLAAKCDLDGVAIQNPDGTFNFTGVTLYDVKGTQPQEYIPGFPSGEAEHPVGVEVKRATPVVRTVTDPEVDAVRVTIQVPQLTYQDPTTGDLKPTRVLVSIAVQSNGGGYVVQSFQDAELFRGKCTSPYERTFRVELTGSPPWDIRVTRVSEDADSVTTQNKVIWKSYATLLDEKLSFPNTALCALQVSASQFSSIPTRSYRIRGLRVRVPNNYNPSARTYEGTWDGTWKVAWTDNPAWCFYDLLTTKRYGLGRYLNEAAVDKWGLYTVAMYCDELVPDGKGGMEPRFRCNLYLQTQENAYKVINNLASVFRGMTYWASGAVFVAQDAPRDAEYLFTPANVVDGLFTYASSSKRARHTVALVTWNNPDNHFKAAQEYVTDEEGLATYGYSPTEVVALGCTSRGQAQRVGRWLLLTERLGTETVTFRTGFEGAMRNPGAVVKLQDPYRAGRRWGGRVVAATASQVELDGDVTLEAGKMYAFSVVLPDGTVEERPLAALAPAPYRALTVATPFSAAPSPRPFGCWQRPT
;
A
#
# COMPACT_ATOMS: atom_id res chain seq x y z
N MET A 1 -27.29 3.57 -13.15
CA MET A 1 -26.50 4.48 -14.00
C MET A 1 -25.59 5.31 -13.09
N PRO A 2 -24.27 5.40 -13.31
CA PRO A 2 -23.45 6.28 -12.52
C PRO A 2 -23.88 7.72 -12.83
N ARG A 3 -24.32 8.48 -11.83
CA ARG A 3 -24.60 9.91 -12.00
C ARG A 3 -23.30 10.60 -12.38
N VAL A 4 -23.14 10.97 -13.66
CA VAL A 4 -22.05 11.83 -14.11
C VAL A 4 -22.25 13.20 -13.46
N ARG A 5 -21.61 13.44 -12.31
CA ARG A 5 -21.58 14.77 -11.68
C ARG A 5 -20.61 15.63 -12.49
N LYS A 6 -21.13 16.51 -13.35
CA LYS A 6 -20.36 17.59 -13.98
C LYS A 6 -20.39 18.79 -13.05
N ALA A 7 -19.22 19.38 -12.80
CA ALA A 7 -19.10 20.59 -12.02
C ALA A 7 -18.30 21.61 -12.87
N GLN A 8 -18.83 22.83 -12.99
CA GLN A 8 -18.30 23.88 -13.87
C GLN A 8 -18.00 25.10 -13.01
N PHE A 9 -16.74 25.51 -13.00
CA PHE A 9 -16.28 26.59 -12.13
C PHE A 9 -15.28 27.47 -12.86
N GLY A 10 -15.30 28.76 -12.54
CA GLY A 10 -14.39 29.78 -13.07
C GLY A 10 -13.63 30.50 -11.97
N GLU A 11 -12.46 31.06 -12.32
CA GLU A 11 -11.73 31.94 -11.43
C GLU A 11 -12.41 33.31 -11.40
N GLY A 12 -13.03 33.65 -10.26
CA GLY A 12 -13.66 34.95 -10.05
C GLY A 12 -15.02 35.10 -10.76
N THR A 13 -15.45 36.35 -10.92
CA THR A 13 -16.77 36.72 -11.46
C THR A 13 -16.64 37.47 -12.78
N ASN A 14 -17.71 37.51 -13.57
CA ASN A 14 -17.79 38.34 -14.76
C ASN A 14 -17.83 39.84 -14.41
N GLY A 15 -17.90 40.71 -15.44
CA GLY A 15 -17.94 42.17 -15.26
C GLY A 15 -19.18 42.69 -14.49
N LEU A 16 -20.17 41.83 -14.23
CA LEU A 16 -21.39 42.11 -13.48
C LEU A 16 -21.42 41.46 -12.09
N ARG A 17 -20.29 40.91 -11.62
CA ARG A 17 -20.17 40.17 -10.34
C ARG A 17 -21.00 38.88 -10.28
N GLY A 18 -21.34 38.28 -11.43
CA GLY A 18 -22.03 36.99 -11.56
C GLY A 18 -21.14 35.89 -12.18
N PRO A 19 -21.70 34.70 -12.44
CA PRO A 19 -21.01 33.60 -13.12
C PRO A 19 -20.53 33.98 -14.52
N VAL A 20 -19.40 33.43 -14.95
CA VAL A 20 -18.91 33.61 -16.32
C VAL A 20 -19.68 32.68 -17.24
N VAL A 21 -20.32 33.21 -18.28
CA VAL A 21 -21.07 32.41 -19.26
C VAL A 21 -20.25 32.24 -20.54
N TRP A 22 -20.03 31.01 -20.97
CA TRP A 22 -19.29 30.69 -22.19
C TRP A 22 -20.00 29.58 -22.96
N GLN A 23 -20.30 29.81 -24.25
CA GLN A 23 -21.05 28.86 -25.08
C GLN A 23 -22.39 28.46 -24.45
N GLY A 24 -23.07 29.40 -23.79
CA GLY A 24 -24.32 29.18 -23.07
C GLY A 24 -24.19 28.39 -21.76
N MET A 25 -22.98 28.03 -21.34
CA MET A 25 -22.72 27.33 -20.08
C MET A 25 -22.25 28.31 -19.01
N ALA A 26 -22.87 28.27 -17.82
CA ALA A 26 -22.48 29.09 -16.68
C ALA A 26 -21.36 28.41 -15.88
N TYR A 27 -20.27 29.14 -15.65
CA TYR A 27 -19.14 28.75 -14.81
C TYR A 27 -19.23 29.52 -13.49
N GLU A 28 -19.62 28.81 -12.44
CA GLU A 28 -19.82 29.41 -11.12
C GLU A 28 -18.49 29.91 -10.54
N PRO A 29 -18.46 31.08 -9.89
CA PRO A 29 -17.25 31.60 -9.27
C PRO A 29 -16.81 30.65 -8.15
N TRP A 30 -15.59 30.11 -8.26
CA TRP A 30 -14.98 29.32 -7.21
C TRP A 30 -13.54 29.76 -7.00
N ALA A 31 -13.07 29.74 -5.76
CA ALA A 31 -11.68 30.01 -5.48
C ALA A 31 -10.83 28.82 -5.96
N ILE A 32 -10.15 29.04 -7.08
CA ILE A 32 -9.35 28.04 -7.79
C ILE A 32 -7.96 28.62 -8.01
N GLN A 33 -6.94 27.79 -7.80
CA GLN A 33 -5.56 28.10 -8.19
C GLN A 33 -5.03 26.96 -9.04
N VAL A 34 -4.38 27.31 -10.15
CA VAL A 34 -3.79 26.34 -11.09
C VAL A 34 -2.32 26.67 -11.34
N LYS A 35 -1.45 25.66 -11.34
CA LYS A 35 0.00 25.82 -11.61
C LYS A 35 0.50 24.72 -12.53
N GLY A 36 1.59 24.98 -13.27
CA GLY A 36 2.32 23.94 -14.03
C GLY A 36 1.63 23.45 -15.31
N PHE A 37 0.73 24.25 -15.90
CA PHE A 37 0.08 23.92 -17.16
C PHE A 37 0.92 24.27 -18.40
N ASP A 38 2.10 24.86 -18.23
CA ASP A 38 2.97 25.28 -19.32
C ASP A 38 3.60 24.08 -20.03
N LYS A 39 3.59 24.09 -21.36
CA LYS A 39 4.23 23.06 -22.18
C LYS A 39 5.73 23.37 -22.29
N SER A 40 6.58 22.58 -21.66
CA SER A 40 8.04 22.68 -21.85
C SER A 40 8.43 22.13 -23.23
N GLY A 41 9.36 22.78 -23.92
CA GLY A 41 9.89 22.31 -25.21
C GLY A 41 10.75 21.04 -25.14
N MET A 42 10.94 20.46 -23.95
CA MET A 42 11.84 19.32 -23.69
C MET A 42 11.13 17.96 -23.63
N GLY A 43 9.94 17.83 -24.23
CA GLY A 43 9.26 16.54 -24.41
C GLY A 43 8.63 15.91 -23.16
N ARG A 44 8.80 16.49 -21.96
CA ARG A 44 8.09 16.05 -20.75
C ARG A 44 6.66 16.58 -20.73
N LEU A 45 5.69 15.67 -20.59
CA LEU A 45 4.28 16.03 -20.43
C LEU A 45 4.08 16.83 -19.13
N PRO A 46 3.28 17.91 -19.15
CA PRO A 46 3.05 18.72 -17.96
C PRO A 46 2.27 17.94 -16.90
N ARG A 47 2.67 18.10 -15.63
CA ARG A 47 1.93 17.61 -14.46
C ARG A 47 1.44 18.79 -13.63
N PRO A 48 0.34 19.44 -14.05
CA PRO A 48 -0.17 20.60 -13.34
C PRO A 48 -0.76 20.23 -11.98
N THR A 49 -0.89 21.24 -11.13
CA THR A 49 -1.67 21.15 -9.89
C THR A 49 -2.94 22.01 -9.99
N LEU A 50 -4.02 21.48 -9.41
CA LEU A 50 -5.33 22.14 -9.28
C LEU A 50 -5.67 22.23 -7.79
N THR A 51 -5.71 23.44 -7.25
CA THR A 51 -6.12 23.73 -5.87
C THR A 51 -7.52 24.34 -5.89
N LEU A 52 -8.44 23.76 -5.14
CA LEU A 52 -9.83 24.23 -5.00
C LEU A 52 -10.08 24.62 -3.54
N ALA A 53 -10.84 25.69 -3.31
CA ALA A 53 -11.33 25.99 -1.97
C ALA A 53 -12.30 24.89 -1.48
N ASN A 54 -12.07 24.41 -0.26
CA ASN A 54 -12.87 23.35 0.39
C ASN A 54 -14.01 23.96 1.23
N VAL A 55 -14.82 24.83 0.62
CA VAL A 55 -15.88 25.58 1.31
C VAL A 55 -16.87 24.62 1.97
N ALA A 56 -17.04 24.74 3.29
CA ALA A 56 -17.87 23.85 4.11
C ALA A 56 -17.55 22.34 3.95
N GLY A 57 -16.35 21.98 3.51
CA GLY A 57 -15.96 20.57 3.33
C GLY A 57 -16.59 19.88 2.11
N THR A 58 -17.23 20.63 1.21
CA THR A 58 -17.97 20.07 0.05
C THR A 58 -17.07 19.25 -0.88
N ILE A 59 -15.91 19.77 -1.27
CA ILE A 59 -15.00 19.03 -2.17
C ILE A 59 -14.36 17.84 -1.44
N GLY A 60 -14.03 17.98 -0.16
CA GLY A 60 -13.54 16.87 0.67
C GLY A 60 -14.58 15.74 0.82
N ALA A 61 -15.87 16.07 0.96
CA ALA A 61 -16.95 15.09 0.95
C ALA A 61 -17.05 14.36 -0.41
N MET A 62 -16.97 15.10 -1.53
CA MET A 62 -16.93 14.49 -2.86
C MET A 62 -15.70 13.58 -3.05
N ALA A 63 -14.53 14.00 -2.57
CA ALA A 63 -13.31 13.20 -2.62
C ALA A 63 -13.46 11.91 -1.79
N ARG A 64 -14.11 11.95 -0.62
CA ARG A 64 -14.40 10.74 0.16
C ARG A 64 -15.34 9.78 -0.58
N ASP A 65 -16.43 10.30 -1.15
CA ASP A 65 -17.45 9.50 -1.84
C ASP A 65 -16.99 8.91 -3.18
N LEU A 66 -16.10 9.62 -3.88
CA LEU A 66 -15.69 9.31 -5.26
C LEU A 66 -14.20 8.95 -5.37
N ASN A 67 -13.67 8.28 -4.35
CA ASN A 67 -12.30 7.74 -4.32
C ASN A 67 -11.21 8.78 -4.69
N ASP A 68 -11.21 9.90 -3.97
CA ASP A 68 -10.37 11.07 -4.16
C ASP A 68 -10.40 11.65 -5.58
N LEU A 69 -11.50 11.41 -6.30
CA LEU A 69 -11.71 11.80 -7.70
C LEU A 69 -10.63 11.24 -8.63
N LEU A 70 -9.96 10.14 -8.27
CA LEU A 70 -8.92 9.52 -9.09
C LEU A 70 -9.47 9.17 -10.49
N GLY A 71 -8.73 9.58 -11.53
CA GLY A 71 -9.13 9.41 -12.92
C GLY A 71 -10.25 10.36 -13.39
N ALA A 72 -10.75 11.25 -12.53
CA ALA A 72 -11.75 12.24 -12.95
C ALA A 72 -11.17 13.17 -14.01
N ARG A 73 -11.95 13.41 -15.07
CA ARG A 73 -11.54 14.26 -16.17
C ARG A 73 -11.61 15.73 -15.79
N VAL A 74 -10.50 16.44 -15.97
CA VAL A 74 -10.39 17.89 -15.82
C VAL A 74 -10.22 18.51 -17.20
N LEU A 75 -11.21 19.30 -17.61
CA LEU A 75 -11.17 20.06 -18.87
C LEU A 75 -10.91 21.52 -18.54
N ARG A 76 -9.78 22.06 -19.02
CA ARG A 76 -9.48 23.48 -18.92
C ARG A 76 -9.84 24.16 -20.22
N LYS A 77 -10.84 25.03 -20.18
CA LYS A 77 -11.20 25.91 -21.29
C LYS A 77 -10.52 27.27 -21.13
N ARG A 78 -9.95 27.78 -22.22
CA ARG A 78 -9.31 29.10 -22.26
C ARG A 78 -9.89 29.88 -23.42
N THR A 79 -10.29 31.11 -23.16
CA THR A 79 -10.67 32.10 -24.18
C THR A 79 -10.31 33.50 -23.67
N PHE A 80 -10.31 34.49 -24.56
CA PHE A 80 -10.13 35.88 -24.17
C PHE A 80 -11.46 36.47 -23.70
N VAL A 81 -11.41 37.39 -22.73
CA VAL A 81 -12.60 38.08 -22.17
C VAL A 81 -13.47 38.67 -23.28
N ARG A 82 -12.87 39.28 -24.32
CA ARG A 82 -13.60 39.89 -25.45
C ARG A 82 -14.48 38.93 -26.23
N TYR A 83 -14.20 37.62 -26.19
CA TYR A 83 -14.96 36.62 -26.93
C TYR A 83 -16.15 36.07 -26.13
N LEU A 84 -16.20 36.29 -24.81
CA LEU A 84 -17.24 35.76 -23.92
C LEU A 84 -18.66 36.13 -24.37
N ASP A 85 -19.65 35.32 -23.98
CA ASP A 85 -21.04 35.55 -24.34
C ASP A 85 -21.51 36.95 -23.86
N ALA A 86 -22.41 37.57 -24.62
CA ALA A 86 -22.85 38.94 -24.38
C ALA A 86 -23.48 39.17 -22.99
N VAL A 87 -24.02 38.11 -22.39
CA VAL A 87 -24.60 38.08 -21.03
C VAL A 87 -23.58 38.45 -19.94
N ASN A 88 -22.28 38.34 -20.21
CA ASN A 88 -21.23 38.72 -19.26
C ASN A 88 -21.01 40.24 -19.12
N PHE A 89 -21.63 41.05 -19.98
CA PHE A 89 -21.37 42.48 -20.12
C PHE A 89 -22.61 43.33 -19.83
N PRO A 90 -22.44 44.57 -19.34
CA PRO A 90 -23.56 45.50 -19.13
C PRO A 90 -24.43 45.67 -20.37
N GLY A 91 -25.75 45.60 -20.20
CA GLY A 91 -26.71 45.70 -21.30
C GLY A 91 -26.84 44.44 -22.16
N GLY A 92 -26.11 43.36 -21.87
CA GLY A 92 -26.22 42.09 -22.60
C GLY A 92 -25.68 42.17 -24.04
N VAL A 93 -24.75 43.08 -24.31
CA VAL A 93 -24.19 43.32 -25.65
C VAL A 93 -22.67 43.07 -25.61
N ASN A 94 -22.19 42.18 -26.48
CA ASN A 94 -20.77 42.03 -26.78
C ASN A 94 -20.59 41.84 -28.30
N PRO A 95 -20.20 42.89 -29.04
CA PRO A 95 -20.05 42.83 -30.49
C PRO A 95 -18.94 41.88 -30.96
N THR A 96 -18.00 41.56 -30.07
CA THR A 96 -16.87 40.66 -30.36
C THR A 96 -17.08 39.26 -29.79
N ALA A 97 -18.28 38.92 -29.30
CA ALA A 97 -18.58 37.58 -28.81
C ALA A 97 -18.35 36.55 -29.94
N SER A 98 -17.59 35.52 -29.65
CA SER A 98 -17.31 34.46 -30.60
C SER A 98 -17.18 33.13 -29.87
N PRO A 99 -18.19 32.24 -29.93
CA PRO A 99 -18.16 30.96 -29.24
C PRO A 99 -17.15 29.97 -29.84
N LEU A 100 -16.58 30.27 -31.01
CA LEU A 100 -15.60 29.41 -31.69
C LEU A 100 -14.16 29.84 -31.42
N ASP A 101 -13.93 31.07 -30.98
CA ASP A 101 -12.60 31.60 -30.70
C ASP A 101 -12.17 31.25 -29.27
N ALA A 102 -11.78 29.98 -29.10
CA ALA A 102 -11.14 29.45 -27.89
C ALA A 102 -9.80 28.78 -28.23
N PHE A 103 -8.92 28.72 -27.24
CA PHE A 103 -7.76 27.85 -27.33
C PHE A 103 -8.22 26.38 -27.33
N PRO A 104 -7.41 25.45 -27.87
CA PRO A 104 -7.67 24.03 -27.74
C PRO A 104 -7.91 23.65 -26.28
N ASP A 105 -8.92 22.81 -26.04
CA ASP A 105 -9.23 22.29 -24.70
C ASP A 105 -8.01 21.52 -24.16
N ASP A 106 -7.54 21.88 -22.96
CA ASP A 106 -6.54 21.07 -22.29
C ASP A 106 -7.27 19.98 -21.48
N GLU A 107 -7.05 18.71 -21.82
CA GLU A 107 -7.65 17.54 -21.15
C GLU A 107 -6.61 16.87 -20.24
N PHE A 108 -6.95 16.81 -18.95
CA PHE A 108 -6.17 16.13 -17.93
C PHE A 108 -7.05 15.16 -17.14
N VAL A 109 -6.40 14.28 -16.38
CA VAL A 109 -7.05 13.44 -15.38
C VAL A 109 -6.44 13.71 -14.01
N VAL A 110 -7.25 13.59 -12.96
CA VAL A 110 -6.75 13.61 -11.57
C VAL A 110 -5.88 12.38 -11.35
N ASP A 111 -4.59 12.58 -11.12
CA ASP A 111 -3.63 11.52 -10.79
C ASP A 111 -3.62 11.26 -9.28
N GLN A 112 -3.59 12.32 -8.46
CA GLN A 112 -3.54 12.15 -7.00
C GLN A 112 -4.10 13.38 -6.27
N LYS A 113 -4.77 13.17 -5.13
CA LYS A 113 -4.97 14.23 -4.13
C LYS A 113 -3.68 14.45 -3.33
N THR A 114 -3.10 15.64 -3.43
CA THR A 114 -1.81 15.98 -2.79
C THR A 114 -1.99 16.63 -1.43
N VAL A 115 -3.04 17.43 -1.24
CA VAL A 115 -3.32 18.15 0.01
C VAL A 115 -4.81 18.15 0.27
N GLU A 116 -5.21 17.99 1.54
CA GLU A 116 -6.55 18.28 2.01
C GLU A 116 -6.50 18.97 3.38
N ASN A 117 -7.17 20.12 3.50
CA ASN A 117 -7.42 20.77 4.78
C ASN A 117 -8.79 21.46 4.77
N LYS A 118 -9.13 22.16 5.86
CA LYS A 118 -10.40 22.89 6.00
C LYS A 118 -10.62 23.95 4.93
N HIS A 119 -9.56 24.52 4.37
CA HIS A 119 -9.62 25.66 3.46
C HIS A 119 -9.48 25.27 1.99
N VAL A 120 -8.64 24.28 1.69
CA VAL A 120 -8.29 23.89 0.33
C VAL A 120 -8.13 22.39 0.19
N ILE A 121 -8.33 21.92 -1.04
CA ILE A 121 -7.94 20.60 -1.51
C ILE A 121 -7.13 20.76 -2.79
N GLU A 122 -6.03 20.03 -2.90
CA GLU A 122 -5.14 20.09 -4.05
C GLU A 122 -5.03 18.72 -4.73
N PHE A 123 -5.05 18.74 -6.05
CA PHE A 123 -4.89 17.58 -6.91
C PHE A 123 -3.68 17.77 -7.84
N SER A 124 -2.85 16.74 -7.98
CA SER A 124 -1.96 16.61 -9.12
C SER A 124 -2.73 16.04 -10.30
N LEU A 125 -2.44 16.57 -11.49
CA LEU A 125 -3.05 16.18 -12.73
C LEU A 125 -2.01 15.54 -13.64
N ALA A 126 -2.44 14.55 -14.43
CA ALA A 126 -1.63 13.92 -15.46
C ALA A 126 -2.29 14.09 -16.84
N ALA A 127 -1.46 14.20 -17.88
CA ALA A 127 -1.93 14.14 -19.25
C ALA A 127 -2.47 12.74 -19.54
N LYS A 128 -3.49 12.63 -20.39
CA LYS A 128 -4.10 11.33 -20.77
C LYS A 128 -3.12 10.34 -21.41
N CYS A 129 -2.00 10.82 -21.94
CA CYS A 129 -0.92 10.04 -22.55
C CYS A 129 0.32 9.89 -21.65
N ASP A 130 0.26 10.30 -20.38
CA ASP A 130 1.33 10.04 -19.42
C ASP A 130 1.40 8.52 -19.14
N LEU A 131 2.45 7.86 -19.63
CA LEU A 131 2.60 6.40 -19.66
C LEU A 131 3.10 5.81 -18.31
N ASP A 132 3.30 6.66 -17.29
CA ASP A 132 3.75 6.27 -15.95
C ASP A 132 2.66 5.49 -15.19
N GLY A 133 2.58 4.18 -15.45
CA GLY A 133 1.65 3.27 -14.79
C GLY A 133 0.91 2.31 -15.73
N VAL A 134 1.20 2.33 -17.03
CA VAL A 134 0.59 1.42 -18.00
C VAL A 134 1.06 -0.02 -17.72
N ALA A 135 0.09 -0.90 -17.48
CA ALA A 135 0.37 -2.31 -17.29
C ALA A 135 1.00 -2.92 -18.56
N ILE A 136 1.99 -3.80 -18.40
CA ILE A 136 2.60 -4.48 -19.56
C ILE A 136 1.55 -5.32 -20.31
N GLN A 137 0.68 -5.99 -19.55
CA GLN A 137 -0.44 -6.77 -20.04
C GLN A 137 -1.72 -6.28 -19.36
N ASN A 138 -2.75 -6.05 -20.16
CA ASN A 138 -4.08 -5.66 -19.69
C ASN A 138 -4.83 -6.88 -19.11
N PRO A 139 -5.88 -6.65 -18.29
CA PRO A 139 -6.71 -7.74 -17.75
C PRO A 139 -7.39 -8.61 -18.81
N ASP A 140 -7.57 -8.09 -20.03
CA ASP A 140 -8.11 -8.82 -21.19
C ASP A 140 -7.07 -9.67 -21.92
N GLY A 141 -5.83 -9.70 -21.43
CA GLY A 141 -4.72 -10.48 -21.98
C GLY A 141 -3.95 -9.77 -23.09
N THR A 142 -4.38 -8.60 -23.55
CA THR A 142 -3.67 -7.80 -24.56
C THR A 142 -2.41 -7.15 -23.99
N PHE A 143 -1.34 -7.08 -24.77
CA PHE A 143 -0.12 -6.39 -24.37
C PHE A 143 -0.12 -4.96 -24.87
N ASN A 144 0.23 -4.01 -23.99
CA ASN A 144 0.39 -2.61 -24.37
C ASN A 144 1.71 -2.34 -25.11
N PHE A 145 2.63 -3.31 -25.08
CA PHE A 145 3.93 -3.25 -25.73
C PHE A 145 4.19 -4.51 -26.55
N THR A 146 4.90 -4.38 -27.67
CA THR A 146 5.30 -5.53 -28.51
C THR A 146 6.68 -6.06 -28.13
N GLY A 147 6.93 -7.36 -28.37
CA GLY A 147 8.22 -7.98 -28.08
C GLY A 147 8.58 -7.97 -26.60
N VAL A 148 7.59 -8.20 -25.74
CA VAL A 148 7.76 -8.31 -24.28
C VAL A 148 8.05 -9.76 -23.92
N THR A 149 9.17 -9.99 -23.25
CA THR A 149 9.45 -11.26 -22.59
C THR A 149 9.63 -11.01 -21.10
N LEU A 150 8.80 -11.66 -20.28
CA LEU A 150 8.85 -11.60 -18.83
C LEU A 150 9.21 -12.97 -18.29
N TYR A 151 10.34 -13.05 -17.59
CA TYR A 151 10.72 -14.22 -16.82
C TYR A 151 10.66 -13.89 -15.34
N ASP A 152 10.09 -14.78 -14.54
CA ASP A 152 10.10 -14.64 -13.10
C ASP A 152 10.26 -16.00 -12.42
N VAL A 153 11.10 -16.01 -11.40
CA VAL A 153 11.34 -17.17 -10.54
C VAL A 153 10.89 -16.83 -9.13
N LYS A 154 10.14 -17.73 -8.52
CA LYS A 154 9.38 -17.45 -7.29
C LYS A 154 10.22 -17.52 -6.00
N GLY A 155 11.54 -17.74 -6.09
CA GLY A 155 12.40 -17.81 -4.91
C GLY A 155 12.25 -19.12 -4.12
N THR A 156 12.06 -20.26 -4.77
CA THR A 156 12.04 -21.56 -4.09
C THR A 156 13.45 -22.02 -3.72
N GLN A 157 13.57 -23.02 -2.85
CA GLN A 157 14.87 -23.60 -2.49
C GLN A 157 15.55 -24.26 -3.71
N PRO A 158 14.89 -25.18 -4.46
CA PRO A 158 15.30 -25.49 -5.81
C PRO A 158 14.81 -24.37 -6.73
N GLN A 159 15.73 -23.73 -7.46
CA GLN A 159 15.40 -22.66 -8.37
C GLN A 159 16.23 -22.78 -9.64
N GLU A 160 15.56 -22.74 -10.78
CA GLU A 160 16.18 -22.68 -12.10
C GLU A 160 16.78 -21.28 -12.35
N TYR A 161 17.78 -21.21 -13.21
CA TYR A 161 18.33 -19.94 -13.68
C TYR A 161 17.33 -19.27 -14.64
N ILE A 162 17.51 -17.97 -14.88
CA ILE A 162 16.70 -17.24 -15.86
C ILE A 162 17.39 -17.35 -17.23
N PRO A 163 16.82 -18.05 -18.22
CA PRO A 163 17.41 -18.14 -19.55
C PRO A 163 17.27 -16.82 -20.31
N GLY A 164 18.10 -16.60 -21.32
CA GLY A 164 18.00 -15.44 -22.21
C GLY A 164 18.92 -14.26 -21.88
N PHE A 165 19.63 -14.30 -20.75
CA PHE A 165 20.52 -13.23 -20.29
C PHE A 165 21.99 -13.68 -20.36
N PRO A 166 22.75 -13.21 -21.37
CA PRO A 166 24.11 -13.65 -21.60
C PRO A 166 25.10 -13.01 -20.62
N SER A 167 26.04 -13.79 -20.08
CA SER A 167 27.21 -13.30 -19.34
C SER A 167 28.45 -13.17 -20.23
N GLY A 168 28.44 -13.81 -21.41
CA GLY A 168 29.50 -13.73 -22.40
C GLY A 168 28.94 -13.78 -23.82
N GLU A 169 29.53 -12.99 -24.71
CA GLU A 169 29.20 -12.97 -26.14
C GLU A 169 30.50 -12.98 -26.98
N ALA A 170 30.55 -13.80 -28.03
CA ALA A 170 31.60 -13.74 -29.04
C ALA A 170 30.99 -13.51 -30.42
N GLU A 171 31.34 -12.39 -31.06
CA GLU A 171 30.79 -12.01 -32.36
C GLU A 171 31.64 -12.58 -33.52
N HIS A 172 30.96 -13.19 -34.49
CA HIS A 172 31.54 -13.75 -35.69
C HIS A 172 30.97 -13.05 -36.94
N PRO A 173 31.81 -12.39 -37.77
CA PRO A 173 31.34 -11.75 -38.99
C PRO A 173 30.95 -12.79 -40.06
N VAL A 174 29.89 -12.49 -40.81
CA VAL A 174 29.41 -13.30 -41.94
C VAL A 174 29.49 -12.49 -43.23
N GLY A 175 28.76 -11.37 -43.32
CA GLY A 175 28.79 -10.45 -44.45
C GLY A 175 28.28 -11.00 -45.79
N VAL A 176 27.42 -12.02 -45.79
CA VAL A 176 26.98 -12.71 -47.02
C VAL A 176 25.53 -12.33 -47.37
N GLU A 177 25.28 -12.09 -48.66
CA GLU A 177 23.92 -11.88 -49.19
C GLU A 177 23.11 -13.19 -49.13
N VAL A 178 21.91 -13.11 -48.56
CA VAL A 178 20.98 -14.24 -48.47
C VAL A 178 19.97 -14.14 -49.62
N LYS A 179 19.97 -15.15 -50.49
CA LYS A 179 19.04 -15.26 -51.63
C LYS A 179 18.02 -16.36 -51.40
N ARG A 180 16.94 -16.35 -52.18
CA ARG A 180 15.88 -17.37 -52.04
C ARG A 180 16.36 -18.77 -52.43
N ALA A 181 17.10 -18.87 -53.54
CA ALA A 181 17.63 -20.14 -54.04
C ALA A 181 18.93 -20.58 -53.33
N THR A 182 19.59 -19.67 -52.60
CA THR A 182 20.90 -19.92 -51.98
C THR A 182 20.86 -19.55 -50.51
N PRO A 183 20.42 -20.49 -49.63
CA PRO A 183 20.47 -20.27 -48.19
C PRO A 183 21.91 -20.23 -47.70
N VAL A 184 22.15 -19.46 -46.64
CA VAL A 184 23.47 -19.35 -46.01
C VAL A 184 23.46 -20.15 -44.71
N VAL A 185 24.46 -21.00 -44.50
CA VAL A 185 24.59 -21.85 -43.29
C VAL A 185 25.88 -21.53 -42.55
N ARG A 186 25.82 -21.49 -41.21
CA ARG A 186 26.99 -21.43 -40.31
C ARG A 186 26.85 -22.47 -39.20
N THR A 187 27.95 -23.13 -38.89
CA THR A 187 28.01 -24.21 -37.90
C THR A 187 28.61 -23.70 -36.60
N VAL A 188 27.98 -24.03 -35.48
CA VAL A 188 28.50 -23.81 -34.13
C VAL A 188 28.80 -25.16 -33.49
N THR A 189 30.03 -25.33 -33.01
CA THR A 189 30.53 -26.62 -32.49
C THR A 189 30.77 -26.62 -30.99
N ASP A 190 30.83 -25.45 -30.37
CA ASP A 190 31.15 -25.29 -28.96
C ASP A 190 29.96 -25.72 -28.08
N PRO A 191 30.06 -26.82 -27.31
CA PRO A 191 28.96 -27.33 -26.49
C PRO A 191 28.55 -26.39 -25.35
N GLU A 192 29.37 -25.40 -25.01
CA GLU A 192 29.05 -24.45 -23.93
C GLU A 192 28.08 -23.34 -24.38
N VAL A 193 27.89 -23.14 -25.69
CA VAL A 193 27.02 -22.09 -26.23
C VAL A 193 25.54 -22.47 -26.05
N ASP A 194 24.80 -21.62 -25.35
CA ASP A 194 23.37 -21.84 -25.09
C ASP A 194 22.49 -21.30 -26.24
N ALA A 195 22.90 -20.20 -26.88
CA ALA A 195 22.14 -19.57 -27.97
C ALA A 195 23.03 -18.83 -28.97
N VAL A 196 22.45 -18.48 -30.12
CA VAL A 196 23.11 -17.61 -31.12
C VAL A 196 22.25 -16.41 -31.46
N ARG A 197 22.84 -15.23 -31.43
CA ARG A 197 22.21 -14.00 -31.93
C ARG A 197 22.58 -13.78 -33.38
N VAL A 198 21.63 -13.97 -34.29
CA VAL A 198 21.79 -13.74 -35.73
C VAL A 198 21.47 -12.28 -36.05
N THR A 199 22.41 -11.54 -36.63
CA THR A 199 22.24 -10.16 -37.07
C THR A 199 21.97 -10.11 -38.58
N ILE A 200 20.75 -9.75 -38.95
CA ILE A 200 20.35 -9.54 -40.34
C ILE A 200 20.33 -8.04 -40.64
N GLN A 201 20.98 -7.66 -41.73
CA GLN A 201 21.04 -6.30 -42.23
C GLN A 201 20.30 -6.19 -43.57
N VAL A 202 19.51 -5.14 -43.70
CA VAL A 202 18.92 -4.67 -44.97
C VAL A 202 19.52 -3.29 -45.27
N PRO A 203 20.46 -3.18 -46.24
CA PRO A 203 21.13 -1.91 -46.53
C PRO A 203 20.18 -0.80 -46.98
N GLN A 204 19.17 -1.17 -47.78
CA GLN A 204 18.11 -0.30 -48.27
C GLN A 204 16.83 -1.11 -48.49
N LEU A 205 15.69 -0.47 -48.25
CA LEU A 205 14.35 -1.02 -48.44
C LEU A 205 13.52 0.04 -49.18
N THR A 206 13.66 0.13 -50.50
CA THR A 206 12.93 1.10 -51.34
C THR A 206 12.47 0.51 -52.66
N TYR A 207 11.30 0.96 -53.13
CA TYR A 207 10.81 0.72 -54.48
C TYR A 207 10.66 2.06 -55.18
N GLN A 208 11.36 2.26 -56.29
CA GLN A 208 11.22 3.45 -57.11
C GLN A 208 10.14 3.20 -58.17
N ASP A 209 9.08 4.01 -58.14
CA ASP A 209 8.04 3.96 -59.16
C ASP A 209 8.61 4.51 -60.49
N PRO A 210 8.65 3.71 -61.57
CA PRO A 210 9.30 4.11 -62.82
C PRO A 210 8.55 5.22 -63.57
N THR A 211 7.30 5.51 -63.21
CA THR A 211 6.46 6.51 -63.88
C THR A 211 6.53 7.87 -63.19
N THR A 212 6.65 7.87 -61.86
CA THR A 212 6.60 9.09 -61.04
C THR A 212 7.95 9.44 -60.40
N GLY A 213 8.89 8.49 -60.35
CA GLY A 213 10.17 8.62 -59.64
C GLY A 213 10.07 8.49 -58.12
N ASP A 214 8.86 8.30 -57.57
CA ASP A 214 8.62 8.27 -56.13
C ASP A 214 9.14 7.00 -55.46
N LEU A 215 9.79 7.18 -54.30
CA LEU A 215 10.28 6.09 -53.46
C LEU A 215 9.18 5.61 -52.49
N LYS A 216 8.63 4.43 -52.78
CA LYS A 216 7.63 3.72 -52.00
C LYS A 216 8.27 2.66 -51.07
N PRO A 217 7.58 2.27 -49.98
CA PRO A 217 8.05 1.21 -49.09
C PRO A 217 8.00 -0.17 -49.76
N THR A 218 8.88 -1.07 -49.33
CA THR A 218 8.93 -2.48 -49.77
C THR A 218 8.98 -3.40 -48.54
N ARG A 219 8.95 -4.71 -48.78
CA ARG A 219 9.08 -5.73 -47.74
C ARG A 219 10.01 -6.84 -48.17
N VAL A 220 10.63 -7.49 -47.20
CA VAL A 220 11.40 -8.73 -47.38
C VAL A 220 11.14 -9.65 -46.19
N LEU A 221 11.03 -10.95 -46.47
CA LEU A 221 10.76 -11.98 -45.48
C LEU A 221 11.96 -12.93 -45.40
N VAL A 222 12.43 -13.19 -44.19
CA VAL A 222 13.61 -14.04 -43.92
C VAL A 222 13.22 -15.11 -42.90
N SER A 223 13.63 -16.35 -43.11
CA SER A 223 13.46 -17.43 -42.14
C SER A 223 14.80 -17.86 -41.57
N ILE A 224 14.85 -18.16 -40.28
CA ILE A 224 16.02 -18.75 -39.61
C ILE A 224 15.67 -20.17 -39.16
N ALA A 225 16.50 -21.15 -39.47
CA ALA A 225 16.31 -22.54 -39.07
C ALA A 225 17.58 -23.11 -38.43
N VAL A 226 17.42 -24.02 -37.48
CA VAL A 226 18.53 -24.71 -36.80
C VAL A 226 18.40 -26.21 -36.94
N GLN A 227 19.54 -26.87 -37.15
CA GLN A 227 19.67 -28.33 -37.14
C GLN A 227 20.70 -28.71 -36.07
N SER A 228 20.41 -29.69 -35.22
CA SER A 228 21.34 -30.25 -34.22
C SER A 228 21.87 -31.60 -34.71
N ASN A 229 23.20 -31.76 -34.69
CA ASN A 229 23.96 -32.98 -35.02
C ASN A 229 23.44 -33.75 -36.24
N GLY A 230 23.26 -33.05 -37.37
CA GLY A 230 22.80 -33.67 -38.62
C GLY A 230 21.31 -34.08 -38.63
N GLY A 231 20.51 -33.65 -37.64
CA GLY A 231 19.06 -33.90 -37.58
C GLY A 231 18.24 -33.16 -38.66
N GLY A 232 16.95 -32.89 -38.42
CA GLY A 232 16.15 -32.03 -39.32
C GLY A 232 16.36 -30.54 -39.01
N TYR A 233 16.21 -29.67 -40.01
CA TYR A 233 16.11 -28.23 -39.78
C TYR A 233 14.77 -27.86 -39.15
N VAL A 234 14.80 -27.23 -37.99
CA VAL A 234 13.64 -26.66 -37.30
C VAL A 234 13.64 -25.15 -37.51
N VAL A 235 12.59 -24.63 -38.14
CA VAL A 235 12.40 -23.17 -38.34
C VAL A 235 12.06 -22.53 -37.00
N GLN A 236 12.75 -21.44 -36.68
CA GLN A 236 12.54 -20.65 -35.48
C GLN A 236 11.44 -19.61 -35.75
N SER A 237 10.50 -19.43 -34.82
CA SER A 237 9.39 -18.48 -34.99
C SER A 237 9.59 -17.26 -34.12
N PHE A 238 9.51 -16.07 -34.71
CA PHE A 238 9.77 -14.79 -34.04
C PHE A 238 8.59 -13.81 -34.02
N GLN A 239 7.34 -14.30 -33.98
CA GLN A 239 6.11 -13.46 -33.86
C GLN A 239 6.16 -12.15 -34.70
N ASP A 240 6.19 -12.29 -36.03
CA ASP A 240 6.27 -11.20 -37.02
C ASP A 240 7.61 -10.44 -37.16
N ALA A 241 8.64 -10.74 -36.35
CA ALA A 241 9.94 -10.07 -36.47
C ALA A 241 10.72 -10.42 -37.75
N GLU A 242 10.37 -11.52 -38.41
CA GLU A 242 10.95 -12.00 -39.69
C GLU A 242 10.57 -11.14 -40.91
N LEU A 243 9.53 -10.31 -40.76
CA LEU A 243 9.07 -9.39 -41.79
C LEU A 243 9.73 -8.01 -41.63
N PHE A 244 10.63 -7.69 -42.56
CA PHE A 244 11.16 -6.34 -42.72
C PHE A 244 10.22 -5.57 -43.65
N ARG A 245 9.56 -4.52 -43.16
CA ARG A 245 8.62 -3.70 -43.94
C ARG A 245 8.86 -2.22 -43.63
N GLY A 246 8.91 -1.39 -44.68
CA GLY A 246 9.05 0.05 -44.52
C GLY A 246 9.82 0.69 -45.66
N LYS A 247 10.32 1.90 -45.40
CA LYS A 247 11.20 2.67 -46.29
C LYS A 247 12.48 3.00 -45.53
N CYS A 248 13.62 2.44 -45.93
CA CYS A 248 14.92 2.83 -45.38
C CYS A 248 15.93 3.11 -46.49
N THR A 249 16.65 4.22 -46.36
CA THR A 249 17.76 4.64 -47.24
C THR A 249 19.13 4.45 -46.58
N SER A 250 19.15 4.16 -45.28
CA SER A 250 20.30 3.77 -44.47
C SER A 250 20.17 2.31 -44.02
N PRO A 251 21.30 1.63 -43.71
CA PRO A 251 21.27 0.26 -43.23
C PRO A 251 20.35 0.09 -42.02
N TYR A 252 19.47 -0.90 -42.11
CA TYR A 252 18.55 -1.28 -41.05
C TYR A 252 18.88 -2.70 -40.59
N GLU A 253 19.08 -2.88 -39.29
CA GLU A 253 19.51 -4.15 -38.70
C GLU A 253 18.46 -4.67 -37.72
N ARG A 254 18.29 -5.99 -37.71
CA ARG A 254 17.55 -6.70 -36.68
C ARG A 254 18.37 -7.88 -36.19
N THR A 255 18.28 -8.14 -34.89
CA THR A 255 18.93 -9.27 -34.23
C THR A 255 17.89 -10.28 -33.79
N PHE A 256 18.19 -11.56 -33.97
CA PHE A 256 17.32 -12.68 -33.63
C PHE A 256 18.08 -13.64 -32.74
N ARG A 257 17.60 -13.86 -31.50
CA ARG A 257 18.18 -14.85 -30.59
C ARG A 257 17.58 -16.21 -30.88
N VAL A 258 18.44 -17.18 -31.17
CA VAL A 258 18.09 -18.54 -31.53
C VAL A 258 18.64 -19.47 -30.44
N GLU A 259 17.76 -20.11 -29.67
CA GLU A 259 18.19 -21.07 -28.64
C GLU A 259 18.75 -22.34 -29.30
N LEU A 260 19.91 -22.81 -28.82
CA LEU A 260 20.52 -24.05 -29.29
C LEU A 260 20.06 -25.21 -28.40
N THR A 261 19.30 -26.14 -28.98
CA THR A 261 18.83 -27.35 -28.27
C THR A 261 19.49 -28.59 -28.85
N GLY A 262 19.69 -29.63 -28.02
CA GLY A 262 20.34 -30.88 -28.44
C GLY A 262 21.84 -30.85 -28.24
N SER A 263 22.57 -31.64 -29.05
CA SER A 263 24.04 -31.70 -28.99
C SER A 263 24.67 -31.00 -30.19
N PRO A 264 25.86 -30.40 -30.05
CA PRO A 264 26.61 -29.90 -31.19
C PRO A 264 26.97 -31.06 -32.16
N PRO A 265 27.28 -30.75 -33.43
CA PRO A 265 27.29 -29.40 -34.03
C PRO A 265 25.88 -28.88 -34.31
N TRP A 266 25.69 -27.57 -34.23
CA TRP A 266 24.45 -26.90 -34.66
C TRP A 266 24.66 -26.14 -35.96
N ASP A 267 23.83 -26.42 -36.96
CA ASP A 267 23.83 -25.70 -38.24
C ASP A 267 22.70 -24.67 -38.27
N ILE A 268 23.09 -23.41 -38.38
CA ILE A 268 22.18 -22.25 -38.43
C ILE A 268 22.04 -21.82 -39.87
N ARG A 269 20.83 -21.92 -40.40
CA ARG A 269 20.50 -21.60 -41.78
C ARG A 269 19.61 -20.37 -41.85
N VAL A 270 20.06 -19.36 -42.60
CA VAL A 270 19.26 -18.18 -42.93
C VAL A 270 18.86 -18.27 -44.41
N THR A 271 17.56 -18.12 -44.67
CA THR A 271 16.98 -18.21 -46.02
C THR A 271 16.06 -17.02 -46.27
N ARG A 272 16.14 -16.42 -47.45
CA ARG A 272 15.16 -15.43 -47.90
C ARG A 272 13.92 -16.17 -48.41
N VAL A 273 12.74 -15.81 -47.90
CA VAL A 273 11.46 -16.45 -48.26
C VAL A 273 10.77 -15.70 -49.39
N SER A 274 10.82 -14.36 -49.37
CA SER A 274 10.29 -13.53 -50.46
C SER A 274 11.16 -13.61 -51.71
N GLU A 275 10.57 -13.33 -52.88
CA GLU A 275 11.31 -13.25 -54.15
C GLU A 275 12.53 -12.32 -54.06
N ASP A 276 13.62 -12.70 -54.71
CA ASP A 276 14.78 -11.84 -54.90
C ASP A 276 14.40 -10.62 -55.76
N ALA A 277 15.06 -9.48 -55.55
CA ALA A 277 14.86 -8.33 -56.43
C ALA A 277 15.41 -8.65 -57.84
N ASP A 278 14.55 -8.52 -58.84
CA ASP A 278 14.81 -8.75 -60.25
C ASP A 278 15.07 -7.45 -61.04
N SER A 279 14.80 -6.30 -60.42
CA SER A 279 14.94 -4.97 -61.02
C SER A 279 15.76 -4.02 -60.14
N VAL A 280 16.47 -3.10 -60.80
CA VAL A 280 17.20 -2.00 -60.16
C VAL A 280 16.27 -1.04 -59.41
N THR A 281 14.97 -1.01 -59.77
CA THR A 281 13.95 -0.18 -59.11
C THR A 281 13.56 -0.69 -57.73
N THR A 282 13.89 -1.93 -57.38
CA THR A 282 13.58 -2.52 -56.07
C THR A 282 14.87 -2.80 -55.31
N GLN A 283 15.11 -2.03 -54.24
CA GLN A 283 16.21 -2.27 -53.32
C GLN A 283 15.67 -2.95 -52.06
N ASN A 284 15.95 -4.24 -51.88
CA ASN A 284 15.58 -5.01 -50.69
C ASN A 284 16.56 -6.18 -50.42
N LYS A 285 17.86 -5.93 -50.64
CA LYS A 285 18.91 -6.92 -50.38
C LYS A 285 18.94 -7.30 -48.90
N VAL A 286 19.18 -8.58 -48.63
CA VAL A 286 19.30 -9.12 -47.27
C VAL A 286 20.73 -9.62 -47.09
N ILE A 287 21.39 -9.17 -46.04
CA ILE A 287 22.74 -9.59 -45.69
C ILE A 287 22.69 -10.22 -44.30
N TRP A 288 23.18 -11.45 -44.17
CA TRP A 288 23.54 -11.96 -42.85
C TRP A 288 24.87 -11.30 -42.47
N LYS A 289 24.82 -10.31 -41.58
CA LYS A 289 25.95 -9.46 -41.21
C LYS A 289 26.91 -10.20 -40.28
N SER A 290 26.40 -10.69 -39.16
CA SER A 290 27.17 -11.41 -38.14
C SER A 290 26.27 -12.37 -37.37
N TYR A 291 26.89 -13.28 -36.62
CA TYR A 291 26.22 -13.99 -35.54
C TYR A 291 27.08 -13.93 -34.28
N ALA A 292 26.47 -13.79 -33.11
CA ALA A 292 27.18 -13.87 -31.84
C ALA A 292 26.80 -15.15 -31.11
N THR A 293 27.77 -15.93 -30.65
CA THR A 293 27.52 -17.02 -29.71
C THR A 293 27.28 -16.45 -28.32
N LEU A 294 26.24 -16.94 -27.65
CA LEU A 294 25.78 -16.46 -26.35
C LEU A 294 25.96 -17.57 -25.32
N LEU A 295 26.67 -17.26 -24.23
CA LEU A 295 26.74 -18.07 -23.03
C LEU A 295 25.81 -17.45 -21.99
N ASP A 296 24.78 -18.19 -21.57
CA ASP A 296 23.83 -17.70 -20.60
C ASP A 296 24.38 -17.81 -19.17
N GLU A 297 24.05 -16.80 -18.36
CA GLU A 297 24.47 -16.78 -16.97
C GLU A 297 23.62 -17.72 -16.12
N LYS A 298 24.16 -18.91 -15.79
CA LYS A 298 23.46 -19.96 -15.02
C LYS A 298 23.49 -19.71 -13.51
N LEU A 299 23.11 -18.50 -13.08
CA LEU A 299 23.01 -18.17 -11.65
C LEU A 299 21.64 -18.52 -11.10
N SER A 300 21.63 -19.28 -10.00
CA SER A 300 20.44 -19.48 -9.17
C SER A 300 20.61 -18.74 -7.85
N PHE A 301 19.52 -18.14 -7.36
CA PHE A 301 19.51 -17.42 -6.09
C PHE A 301 18.41 -18.01 -5.20
N PRO A 302 18.67 -19.16 -4.54
CA PRO A 302 17.70 -19.82 -3.69
C PRO A 302 17.07 -18.87 -2.66
N ASN A 303 15.77 -19.02 -2.44
CA ASN A 303 14.97 -18.16 -1.56
C ASN A 303 14.84 -16.69 -2.02
N THR A 304 15.36 -16.30 -3.18
CA THR A 304 15.23 -14.95 -3.73
C THR A 304 14.36 -14.97 -4.99
N ALA A 305 13.24 -14.28 -4.94
CA ALA A 305 12.44 -14.07 -6.15
C ALA A 305 13.19 -13.11 -7.09
N LEU A 306 13.28 -13.47 -8.37
CA LEU A 306 13.89 -12.63 -9.39
C LEU A 306 12.90 -12.43 -10.52
N CYS A 307 12.99 -11.27 -11.16
CA CYS A 307 12.23 -10.96 -12.34
C CYS A 307 13.13 -10.30 -13.36
N ALA A 308 13.07 -10.80 -14.58
CA ALA A 308 13.79 -10.28 -15.72
C ALA A 308 12.80 -9.91 -16.82
N LEU A 309 13.01 -8.75 -17.43
CA LEU A 309 12.11 -8.16 -18.42
C LEU A 309 12.93 -7.75 -19.63
N GLN A 310 12.54 -8.27 -20.80
CA GLN A 310 13.02 -7.82 -22.09
C GLN A 310 11.87 -7.12 -22.82
N VAL A 311 12.13 -5.95 -23.37
CA VAL A 311 11.17 -5.17 -24.17
C VAL A 311 11.88 -4.57 -25.37
N SER A 312 11.16 -4.33 -26.46
CA SER A 312 11.76 -3.72 -27.65
C SER A 312 12.19 -2.27 -27.37
N ALA A 313 13.49 -1.98 -27.54
CA ALA A 313 14.03 -0.64 -27.38
C ALA A 313 13.40 0.41 -28.30
N SER A 314 12.81 0.00 -29.43
CA SER A 314 12.09 0.92 -30.33
C SER A 314 10.88 1.61 -29.67
N GLN A 315 10.32 1.02 -28.62
CA GLN A 315 9.17 1.55 -27.89
C GLN A 315 9.57 2.42 -26.69
N PHE A 316 10.86 2.50 -26.36
CA PHE A 316 11.35 3.21 -25.18
C PHE A 316 12.57 4.09 -25.51
N SER A 317 12.45 5.40 -25.29
CA SER A 317 13.57 6.35 -25.49
C SER A 317 14.66 6.26 -24.41
N SER A 318 14.40 5.55 -23.31
CA SER A 318 15.31 5.31 -22.19
C SER A 318 14.92 4.01 -21.47
N ILE A 319 15.79 3.48 -20.60
CA ILE A 319 15.45 2.32 -19.77
C ILE A 319 14.19 2.64 -18.93
N PRO A 320 13.10 1.86 -19.04
CA PRO A 320 11.86 2.15 -18.33
C PRO A 320 11.98 1.86 -16.83
N THR A 321 11.31 2.67 -16.02
CA THR A 321 11.07 2.35 -14.60
C THR A 321 10.11 1.18 -14.49
N ARG A 322 10.41 0.23 -13.60
CA ARG A 322 9.61 -1.00 -13.42
C ARG A 322 8.95 -1.00 -12.05
N SER A 323 7.69 -1.42 -12.00
CA SER A 323 6.95 -1.66 -10.76
C SER A 323 6.28 -3.02 -10.83
N TYR A 324 6.17 -3.69 -9.67
CA TYR A 324 5.63 -5.04 -9.58
C TYR A 324 4.61 -5.11 -8.46
N ARG A 325 3.43 -5.66 -8.76
CA ARG A 325 2.46 -6.05 -7.73
C ARG A 325 2.75 -7.49 -7.30
N ILE A 326 3.33 -7.64 -6.12
CA ILE A 326 3.68 -8.96 -5.57
C ILE A 326 2.88 -9.24 -4.30
N ARG A 327 2.62 -10.52 -4.03
CA ARG A 327 2.18 -10.95 -2.69
C ARG A 327 3.35 -10.95 -1.71
N GLY A 328 4.59 -11.12 -2.18
CA GLY A 328 5.77 -11.12 -1.33
C GLY A 328 6.02 -12.48 -0.68
N LEU A 329 6.45 -12.48 0.59
CA LEU A 329 6.96 -13.65 1.28
C LEU A 329 5.86 -14.54 1.87
N ARG A 330 6.08 -15.86 1.86
CA ARG A 330 5.31 -16.81 2.69
C ARG A 330 6.02 -17.02 4.02
N VAL A 331 5.29 -16.91 5.11
CA VAL A 331 5.82 -16.97 6.47
C VAL A 331 5.24 -18.16 7.24
N ARG A 332 5.83 -18.46 8.40
CA ARG A 332 5.27 -19.47 9.31
C ARG A 332 4.04 -18.90 10.01
N VAL A 333 2.93 -19.63 9.93
CA VAL A 333 1.67 -19.32 10.60
C VAL A 333 1.13 -20.56 11.32
N PRO A 334 0.25 -20.43 12.33
CA PRO A 334 -0.35 -21.58 13.01
C PRO A 334 -0.97 -22.57 12.03
N ASN A 335 -0.80 -23.87 12.30
CA ASN A 335 -1.38 -24.93 11.46
C ASN A 335 -2.90 -24.78 11.29
N ASN A 336 -3.59 -24.29 12.32
CA ASN A 336 -5.03 -24.12 12.39
C ASN A 336 -5.55 -22.77 11.85
N TYR A 337 -4.67 -21.87 11.42
CA TYR A 337 -5.06 -20.56 10.87
C TYR A 337 -5.23 -20.64 9.35
N ASN A 338 -6.34 -20.16 8.82
CA ASN A 338 -6.55 -19.99 7.38
C ASN A 338 -6.36 -18.51 6.99
N PRO A 339 -5.25 -18.11 6.35
CA PRO A 339 -4.98 -16.70 6.07
C PRO A 339 -5.93 -16.05 5.06
N SER A 340 -6.48 -16.83 4.14
CA SER A 340 -7.40 -16.31 3.12
C SER A 340 -8.78 -16.05 3.70
N ALA A 341 -9.27 -16.97 4.55
CA ALA A 341 -10.57 -16.86 5.22
C ALA A 341 -10.50 -16.07 6.54
N ARG A 342 -9.31 -15.91 7.10
CA ARG A 342 -9.03 -15.28 8.41
C ARG A 342 -9.74 -15.97 9.57
N THR A 343 -9.74 -17.29 9.52
CA THR A 343 -10.39 -18.16 10.51
C THR A 343 -9.38 -19.05 11.21
N TYR A 344 -9.74 -19.47 12.42
CA TYR A 344 -8.94 -20.34 13.28
C TYR A 344 -9.79 -21.56 13.65
N GLU A 345 -9.28 -22.75 13.37
CA GLU A 345 -10.03 -24.01 13.57
C GLU A 345 -9.54 -24.75 14.81
N GLY A 346 -10.37 -24.82 15.86
CA GLY A 346 -10.01 -25.46 17.12
C GLY A 346 -8.85 -24.76 17.86
N THR A 347 -8.37 -25.39 18.93
CA THR A 347 -7.26 -24.86 19.73
C THR A 347 -5.93 -25.11 19.02
N TRP A 348 -5.09 -24.08 18.94
CA TRP A 348 -3.76 -24.23 18.36
C TRP A 348 -2.84 -25.07 19.26
N ASP A 349 -2.20 -26.09 18.68
CA ASP A 349 -1.28 -27.00 19.36
C ASP A 349 0.18 -26.51 19.42
N GLY A 350 0.45 -25.33 18.84
CA GLY A 350 1.79 -24.74 18.77
C GLY A 350 2.61 -25.14 17.55
N THR A 351 2.06 -25.92 16.61
CA THR A 351 2.73 -26.34 15.36
C THR A 351 2.45 -25.37 14.19
N TRP A 352 3.32 -25.39 13.18
CA TRP A 352 3.37 -24.36 12.14
C TRP A 352 3.10 -24.92 10.73
N LYS A 353 2.58 -24.08 9.85
CA LYS A 353 2.59 -24.27 8.39
C LYS A 353 3.11 -23.01 7.68
N VAL A 354 3.51 -23.14 6.42
CA VAL A 354 4.00 -22.00 5.62
C VAL A 354 2.90 -21.48 4.69
N ALA A 355 2.49 -20.24 4.88
CA ALA A 355 1.45 -19.60 4.08
C ALA A 355 1.73 -18.10 3.86
N TRP A 356 1.09 -17.53 2.84
CA TRP A 356 1.07 -16.08 2.67
C TRP A 356 0.03 -15.47 3.61
N THR A 357 0.36 -14.37 4.27
CA THR A 357 -0.54 -13.63 5.16
C THR A 357 -0.14 -12.15 5.18
N ASP A 358 -1.12 -11.28 5.35
CA ASP A 358 -0.95 -9.84 5.63
C ASP A 358 -1.34 -9.50 7.09
N ASN A 359 -1.59 -10.51 7.92
CA ASN A 359 -1.79 -10.34 9.36
C ASN A 359 -0.47 -9.91 10.02
N PRO A 360 -0.43 -8.72 10.63
CA PRO A 360 0.81 -8.12 11.10
C PRO A 360 1.48 -8.89 12.24
N ALA A 361 0.73 -9.67 13.05
CA ALA A 361 1.29 -10.46 14.15
C ALA A 361 2.23 -11.56 13.63
N TRP A 362 1.85 -12.22 12.52
CA TRP A 362 2.68 -13.27 11.92
C TRP A 362 3.83 -12.69 11.08
N CYS A 363 3.63 -11.56 10.42
CA CYS A 363 4.74 -10.82 9.79
C CYS A 363 5.78 -10.37 10.82
N PHE A 364 5.31 -9.92 11.99
CA PHE A 364 6.17 -9.55 13.12
C PHE A 364 6.94 -10.77 13.66
N TYR A 365 6.26 -11.89 13.92
CA TYR A 365 6.88 -13.13 14.39
C TYR A 365 7.97 -13.65 13.44
N ASP A 366 7.70 -13.62 12.13
CA ASP A 366 8.64 -14.05 11.11
C ASP A 366 9.91 -13.19 11.12
N LEU A 367 9.76 -11.87 11.17
CA LEU A 367 10.89 -10.95 11.22
C LEU A 367 11.75 -11.14 12.49
N LEU A 368 11.14 -11.45 13.64
CA LEU A 368 11.88 -11.74 14.86
C LEU A 368 12.67 -13.06 14.79
N THR A 369 12.12 -14.08 14.11
CA THR A 369 12.65 -15.46 14.18
C THR A 369 13.49 -15.88 12.98
N THR A 370 13.41 -15.18 11.85
CA THR A 370 14.14 -15.51 10.63
C THR A 370 15.62 -15.12 10.69
N LYS A 371 16.51 -16.05 10.31
CA LYS A 371 17.98 -15.83 10.33
C LYS A 371 18.53 -15.11 9.09
N ARG A 372 17.72 -14.99 8.04
CA ARG A 372 18.17 -14.56 6.70
C ARG A 372 18.11 -13.04 6.52
N TYR A 373 17.01 -12.42 6.93
CA TYR A 373 16.76 -10.98 6.75
C TYR A 373 16.19 -10.31 8.01
N GLY A 374 16.07 -11.04 9.12
CA GLY A 374 15.51 -10.56 10.37
C GLY A 374 16.42 -10.85 11.56
N LEU A 375 15.82 -10.98 12.74
CA LEU A 375 16.52 -11.00 14.02
C LEU A 375 16.79 -12.40 14.56
N GLY A 376 16.52 -13.46 13.80
CA GLY A 376 16.64 -14.86 14.25
C GLY A 376 18.06 -15.33 14.60
N ARG A 377 19.08 -14.51 14.33
CA ARG A 377 20.46 -14.75 14.81
C ARG A 377 20.67 -14.26 16.25
N TYR A 378 19.83 -13.34 16.71
CA TYR A 378 19.90 -12.70 18.03
C TYR A 378 18.76 -13.16 18.95
N LEU A 379 17.59 -13.46 18.38
CA LEU A 379 16.43 -13.99 19.10
C LEU A 379 16.21 -15.45 18.67
N ASN A 380 16.12 -16.34 19.65
CA ASN A 380 15.65 -17.70 19.41
C ASN A 380 14.11 -17.72 19.44
N GLU A 381 13.53 -18.78 18.88
CA GLU A 381 12.06 -18.92 18.82
C GLU A 381 11.41 -18.99 20.22
N ALA A 382 12.11 -19.55 21.20
CA ALA A 382 11.64 -19.61 22.59
C ALA A 382 11.61 -18.23 23.28
N ALA A 383 12.35 -17.25 22.77
CA ALA A 383 12.40 -15.88 23.28
C ALA A 383 11.31 -14.99 22.67
N VAL A 384 10.31 -15.54 22.00
CA VAL A 384 9.16 -14.78 21.47
C VAL A 384 7.87 -15.41 22.00
N ASP A 385 7.03 -14.61 22.65
CA ASP A 385 5.73 -15.07 23.14
C ASP A 385 4.74 -15.31 21.99
N LYS A 386 4.79 -16.50 21.42
CA LYS A 386 3.90 -16.92 20.33
C LYS A 386 2.44 -17.04 20.76
N TRP A 387 2.16 -17.24 22.04
CA TRP A 387 0.79 -17.40 22.56
C TRP A 387 0.08 -16.06 22.71
N GLY A 388 0.79 -15.05 23.25
CA GLY A 388 0.32 -13.66 23.23
C GLY A 388 0.09 -13.18 21.80
N LEU A 389 1.03 -13.45 20.89
CA LEU A 389 0.89 -13.11 19.46
C LEU A 389 -0.29 -13.80 18.78
N TYR A 390 -0.66 -15.01 19.18
CA TYR A 390 -1.84 -15.70 18.66
C TYR A 390 -3.13 -14.93 18.98
N THR A 391 -3.25 -14.41 20.21
CA THR A 391 -4.39 -13.57 20.62
C THR A 391 -4.42 -12.25 19.84
N VAL A 392 -3.25 -11.61 19.70
CA VAL A 392 -3.10 -10.40 18.89
C VAL A 392 -3.50 -10.65 17.44
N ALA A 393 -3.09 -11.80 16.87
CA ALA A 393 -3.41 -12.17 15.50
C ALA A 393 -4.93 -12.30 15.28
N MET A 394 -5.65 -12.97 16.20
CA MET A 394 -7.12 -13.06 16.15
C MET A 394 -7.77 -11.67 16.17
N TYR A 395 -7.31 -10.78 17.05
CA TYR A 395 -7.83 -9.40 17.10
C TYR A 395 -7.54 -8.60 15.82
N CYS A 396 -6.41 -8.84 15.16
CA CYS A 396 -6.09 -8.21 13.87
C CYS A 396 -7.03 -8.67 12.75
N ASP A 397 -7.47 -9.92 12.79
CA ASP A 397 -8.31 -10.54 11.76
C ASP A 397 -9.82 -10.30 11.95
N GLU A 398 -10.23 -9.79 13.10
CA GLU A 398 -11.62 -9.38 13.34
C GLU A 398 -12.10 -8.38 12.27
N LEU A 399 -13.26 -8.68 11.69
CA LEU A 399 -13.87 -7.83 10.68
C LEU A 399 -14.48 -6.58 11.34
N VAL A 400 -14.11 -5.41 10.81
CA VAL A 400 -14.60 -4.09 11.20
C VAL A 400 -15.09 -3.34 9.96
N PRO A 401 -15.96 -2.33 10.11
CA PRO A 401 -16.39 -1.50 8.98
C PRO A 401 -15.21 -0.84 8.27
N ASP A 402 -15.21 -0.88 6.95
CA ASP A 402 -14.18 -0.28 6.08
C ASP A 402 -14.37 1.23 5.83
N GLY A 403 -15.45 1.81 6.36
CA GLY A 403 -15.84 3.21 6.16
C GLY A 403 -16.53 3.51 4.82
N LYS A 404 -16.72 2.51 3.95
CA LYS A 404 -17.41 2.57 2.64
C LYS A 404 -18.66 1.68 2.57
N GLY A 405 -19.04 1.04 3.69
CA GLY A 405 -20.21 0.16 3.80
C GLY A 405 -19.89 -1.33 3.69
N GLY A 406 -18.60 -1.70 3.55
CA GLY A 406 -18.10 -3.06 3.61
C GLY A 406 -17.43 -3.39 4.95
N MET A 407 -16.85 -4.58 5.00
CA MET A 407 -16.07 -5.07 6.15
C MET A 407 -14.64 -5.36 5.73
N GLU A 408 -13.70 -5.10 6.63
CA GLU A 408 -12.29 -5.45 6.47
C GLU A 408 -11.68 -5.92 7.80
N PRO A 409 -10.60 -6.70 7.79
CA PRO A 409 -9.80 -6.99 8.97
C PRO A 409 -9.35 -5.70 9.65
N ARG A 410 -9.35 -5.74 10.99
CA ARG A 410 -8.98 -4.61 11.84
C ARG A 410 -7.60 -4.04 11.50
N PHE A 411 -6.60 -4.92 11.36
CA PHE A 411 -5.22 -4.53 11.03
C PHE A 411 -4.64 -5.42 9.94
N ARG A 412 -4.07 -4.78 8.92
CA ARG A 412 -3.24 -5.44 7.90
C ARG A 412 -1.88 -4.77 7.79
N CYS A 413 -0.90 -5.51 7.29
CA CYS A 413 0.45 -5.02 7.09
C CYS A 413 1.00 -5.52 5.75
N ASN A 414 1.20 -4.59 4.82
CA ASN A 414 1.88 -4.82 3.56
C ASN A 414 3.16 -3.98 3.54
N LEU A 415 4.25 -4.57 4.03
CA LEU A 415 5.53 -3.91 4.17
C LEU A 415 6.53 -4.36 3.13
N TYR A 416 7.36 -3.40 2.71
CA TYR A 416 8.51 -3.62 1.87
C TYR A 416 9.72 -2.94 2.50
N LEU A 417 10.62 -3.75 3.07
CA LEU A 417 11.83 -3.28 3.75
C LEU A 417 13.00 -3.34 2.77
N GLN A 418 13.52 -2.17 2.39
CA GLN A 418 14.65 -2.05 1.46
C GLN A 418 15.97 -1.71 2.15
N THR A 419 15.90 -0.93 3.24
CA THR A 419 17.07 -0.38 3.92
C THR A 419 17.27 -1.02 5.28
N GLN A 420 18.53 -1.19 5.65
CA GLN A 420 18.87 -1.61 7.01
C GLN A 420 18.52 -0.52 8.01
N GLU A 421 17.94 -0.90 9.14
CA GLU A 421 17.55 0.01 10.20
C GLU A 421 17.80 -0.63 11.58
N ASN A 422 17.84 0.19 12.62
CA ASN A 422 18.07 -0.30 13.98
C ASN A 422 16.99 -1.32 14.39
N ALA A 423 17.42 -2.49 14.89
CA ALA A 423 16.53 -3.60 15.22
C ALA A 423 15.37 -3.20 16.15
N TYR A 424 15.64 -2.49 17.24
CA TYR A 424 14.60 -2.05 18.17
C TYR A 424 13.59 -1.11 17.51
N LYS A 425 14.06 -0.23 16.63
CA LYS A 425 13.17 0.67 15.88
C LYS A 425 12.26 -0.13 14.95
N VAL A 426 12.79 -1.12 14.24
CA VAL A 426 12.01 -1.99 13.35
C VAL A 426 10.95 -2.79 14.13
N ILE A 427 11.34 -3.37 15.28
CA ILE A 427 10.42 -4.12 16.16
C ILE A 427 9.27 -3.23 16.63
N ASN A 428 9.58 -2.05 17.19
CA ASN A 428 8.56 -1.11 17.66
C ASN A 428 7.68 -0.59 16.53
N ASN A 429 8.26 -0.29 15.37
CA ASN A 429 7.53 0.16 14.20
C ASN A 429 6.53 -0.90 13.72
N LEU A 430 6.93 -2.17 13.58
CA LEU A 430 6.01 -3.24 13.19
C LEU A 430 4.94 -3.49 14.25
N ALA A 431 5.30 -3.47 15.53
CA ALA A 431 4.33 -3.61 16.62
C ALA A 431 3.27 -2.51 16.60
N SER A 432 3.66 -1.27 16.26
CA SER A 432 2.74 -0.14 16.16
C SER A 432 1.60 -0.35 15.16
N VAL A 433 1.78 -1.19 14.14
CA VAL A 433 0.76 -1.46 13.10
C VAL A 433 -0.52 -2.04 13.69
N PHE A 434 -0.39 -2.89 14.71
CA PHE A 434 -1.52 -3.47 15.44
C PHE A 434 -1.71 -2.83 16.83
N ARG A 435 -1.19 -1.60 17.02
CA ARG A 435 -1.20 -0.84 18.27
C ARG A 435 -0.55 -1.59 19.44
N GLY A 436 0.53 -2.30 19.12
CA GLY A 436 1.33 -3.03 20.07
C GLY A 436 2.48 -2.22 20.64
N MET A 437 2.85 -2.55 21.87
CA MET A 437 4.10 -2.17 22.53
C MET A 437 4.90 -3.43 22.81
N THR A 438 6.19 -3.43 22.45
CA THR A 438 7.08 -4.55 22.78
C THR A 438 7.85 -4.28 24.05
N TYR A 439 7.98 -5.29 24.90
CA TYR A 439 8.78 -5.22 26.12
C TYR A 439 9.50 -6.55 26.35
N TRP A 440 10.58 -6.48 27.14
CA TRP A 440 11.39 -7.64 27.48
C TRP A 440 11.10 -8.06 28.92
N ALA A 441 10.75 -9.33 29.10
CA ALA A 441 10.56 -9.94 30.41
C ALA A 441 11.10 -11.37 30.39
N SER A 442 11.73 -11.82 31.48
CA SER A 442 12.19 -13.21 31.64
C SER A 442 13.02 -13.77 30.46
N GLY A 443 13.80 -12.92 29.77
CA GLY A 443 14.62 -13.31 28.62
C GLY A 443 13.86 -13.48 27.30
N ALA A 444 12.57 -13.12 27.24
CA ALA A 444 11.73 -13.17 26.05
C ALA A 444 11.12 -11.80 25.70
N VAL A 445 10.77 -11.65 24.42
CA VAL A 445 10.04 -10.52 23.86
C VAL A 445 8.54 -10.80 23.99
N PHE A 446 7.86 -9.90 24.69
CA PHE A 446 6.41 -9.88 24.83
C PHE A 446 5.82 -8.69 24.10
N VAL A 447 4.54 -8.79 23.79
CA VAL A 447 3.79 -7.77 23.08
C VAL A 447 2.49 -7.47 23.83
N ALA A 448 2.35 -6.24 24.28
CA ALA A 448 1.10 -5.73 24.82
C ALA A 448 0.35 -4.99 23.71
N GLN A 449 -0.86 -5.43 23.38
CA GLN A 449 -1.71 -4.79 22.39
C GLN A 449 -2.78 -3.92 23.06
N ASP A 450 -2.95 -2.70 22.56
CA ASP A 450 -4.07 -1.83 22.88
C ASP A 450 -5.37 -2.39 22.27
N ALA A 451 -6.09 -3.16 23.07
CA ALA A 451 -7.38 -3.75 22.76
C ALA A 451 -8.26 -3.73 24.03
N PRO A 452 -9.60 -3.72 23.91
CA PRO A 452 -10.50 -3.82 25.06
C PRO A 452 -10.18 -5.06 25.91
N ARG A 453 -9.97 -4.86 27.21
CA ARG A 453 -9.64 -5.90 28.19
C ARG A 453 -10.26 -5.57 29.52
N ASP A 454 -10.58 -6.61 30.28
CA ASP A 454 -10.96 -6.46 31.67
C ASP A 454 -9.76 -6.03 32.52
N ALA A 455 -10.03 -5.33 33.61
CA ALA A 455 -8.98 -4.92 34.53
C ALA A 455 -8.38 -6.13 35.24
N GLU A 456 -7.06 -6.25 35.21
CA GLU A 456 -6.32 -7.35 35.85
C GLU A 456 -6.15 -7.14 37.35
N TYR A 457 -6.22 -5.89 37.82
CA TYR A 457 -6.05 -5.54 39.22
C TYR A 457 -6.70 -4.21 39.58
N LEU A 458 -6.90 -3.97 40.88
CA LEU A 458 -7.36 -2.68 41.39
C LEU A 458 -6.42 -2.13 42.47
N PHE A 459 -6.14 -0.83 42.40
CA PHE A 459 -5.35 -0.10 43.39
C PHE A 459 -6.20 0.91 44.15
N THR A 460 -6.03 0.91 45.46
CA THR A 460 -6.69 1.79 46.44
C THR A 460 -5.62 2.31 47.40
N PRO A 461 -5.89 3.28 48.28
CA PRO A 461 -4.92 3.71 49.28
C PRO A 461 -4.45 2.59 50.21
N ALA A 462 -5.17 1.47 50.26
CA ALA A 462 -4.85 0.34 51.13
C ALA A 462 -3.71 -0.58 50.62
N ASN A 463 -3.44 -0.58 49.30
CA ASN A 463 -2.39 -1.36 48.63
C ASN A 463 -1.41 -0.48 47.82
N VAL A 464 -1.45 0.82 48.07
CA VAL A 464 -0.48 1.80 47.56
C VAL A 464 0.36 2.28 48.74
N VAL A 465 1.67 2.39 48.53
CA VAL A 465 2.62 2.87 49.54
C VAL A 465 2.23 4.28 49.94
N ASP A 466 2.08 4.50 51.24
CA ASP A 466 1.58 5.73 51.86
C ASP A 466 0.17 6.16 51.40
N GLY A 467 -0.52 5.34 50.59
CA GLY A 467 -1.81 5.65 49.99
C GLY A 467 -1.79 6.85 49.03
N LEU A 468 -0.62 7.22 48.50
CA LEU A 468 -0.42 8.45 47.72
C LEU A 468 -0.43 8.18 46.21
N PHE A 469 -1.29 8.90 45.50
CA PHE A 469 -1.33 8.98 44.05
C PHE A 469 -0.88 10.37 43.60
N THR A 470 0.04 10.43 42.63
CA THR A 470 0.51 11.68 42.03
C THR A 470 -0.05 11.82 40.62
N TYR A 471 -0.69 12.94 40.33
CA TYR A 471 -1.32 13.20 39.04
C TYR A 471 -0.53 14.23 38.24
N ALA A 472 -0.32 13.95 36.96
CA ALA A 472 0.17 14.90 35.98
C ALA A 472 -0.82 14.99 34.82
N SER A 473 -0.97 16.17 34.23
CA SER A 473 -1.86 16.38 33.09
C SER A 473 -1.09 16.81 31.85
N SER A 474 -1.61 16.43 30.68
CA SER A 474 -1.06 16.83 29.40
C SER A 474 -1.46 18.28 29.05
N SER A 475 -0.52 18.99 28.43
CA SER A 475 -0.76 20.37 28.01
C SER A 475 -1.82 20.46 26.91
N LYS A 476 -2.55 21.59 26.84
CA LYS A 476 -3.51 21.85 25.74
C LYS A 476 -2.86 21.79 24.35
N ARG A 477 -1.58 22.13 24.24
CA ARG A 477 -0.83 22.10 22.96
C ARG A 477 -0.59 20.69 22.44
N ALA A 478 -0.63 19.69 23.31
CA ALA A 478 -0.50 18.28 22.92
C ALA A 478 -1.79 17.68 22.37
N ARG A 479 -2.86 18.47 22.24
CA ARG A 479 -4.18 18.02 21.76
C ARG A 479 -4.36 18.44 20.31
N HIS A 480 -4.03 17.54 19.40
CA HIS A 480 -4.34 17.72 17.99
C HIS A 480 -5.81 17.40 17.73
N THR A 481 -6.38 18.07 16.75
CA THR A 481 -7.78 17.91 16.34
C THR A 481 -7.91 17.37 14.92
N VAL A 482 -6.80 17.36 14.19
CA VAL A 482 -6.70 16.89 12.81
C VAL A 482 -5.47 16.02 12.65
N ALA A 483 -5.63 14.84 12.08
CA ALA A 483 -4.55 13.93 11.74
C ALA A 483 -4.49 13.75 10.22
N LEU A 484 -3.32 14.04 9.65
CA LEU A 484 -3.02 13.81 8.24
C LEU A 484 -2.27 12.47 8.15
N VAL A 485 -2.97 11.43 7.73
CA VAL A 485 -2.47 10.04 7.78
C VAL A 485 -1.97 9.63 6.40
N THR A 486 -0.66 9.41 6.26
CA THR A 486 -0.08 8.90 5.01
C THR A 486 -0.21 7.37 4.93
N TRP A 487 -0.74 6.87 3.81
CA TRP A 487 -0.95 5.44 3.51
C TRP A 487 -0.68 5.14 2.03
N ASN A 488 -0.49 3.88 1.66
CA ASN A 488 -0.21 3.49 0.27
C ASN A 488 -1.51 3.13 -0.45
N ASN A 489 -1.90 3.88 -1.48
CA ASN A 489 -3.20 3.70 -2.14
C ASN A 489 -3.16 2.67 -3.27
N PRO A 490 -3.78 1.48 -3.13
CA PRO A 490 -3.79 0.45 -4.19
C PRO A 490 -4.49 0.89 -5.47
N ASP A 491 -5.50 1.77 -5.37
CA ASP A 491 -6.24 2.30 -6.52
C ASP A 491 -5.40 3.29 -7.33
N ASN A 492 -4.31 3.80 -6.75
CA ASN A 492 -3.34 4.68 -7.39
C ASN A 492 -1.94 4.05 -7.39
N HIS A 493 -1.84 2.79 -7.83
CA HIS A 493 -0.55 2.09 -8.01
C HIS A 493 0.33 2.05 -6.75
N PHE A 494 -0.28 2.01 -5.56
CA PHE A 494 0.41 2.04 -4.26
C PHE A 494 1.24 3.31 -4.00
N LYS A 495 0.99 4.40 -4.71
CA LYS A 495 1.56 5.72 -4.38
C LYS A 495 1.10 6.16 -2.98
N ALA A 496 1.98 6.85 -2.26
CA ALA A 496 1.66 7.40 -0.96
C ALA A 496 0.59 8.50 -1.10
N ALA A 497 -0.53 8.33 -0.42
CA ALA A 497 -1.64 9.27 -0.37
C ALA A 497 -1.90 9.69 1.08
N GLN A 498 -2.47 10.88 1.27
CA GLN A 498 -2.78 11.43 2.58
C GLN A 498 -4.28 11.37 2.84
N GLU A 499 -4.67 10.80 3.98
CA GLU A 499 -6.05 10.78 4.46
C GLU A 499 -6.24 11.82 5.55
N TYR A 500 -7.22 12.70 5.34
CA TYR A 500 -7.59 13.75 6.28
C TYR A 500 -8.60 13.24 7.30
N VAL A 501 -8.19 13.19 8.57
CA VAL A 501 -9.02 12.70 9.68
C VAL A 501 -9.23 13.80 10.71
N THR A 502 -10.48 13.99 11.15
CA THR A 502 -10.85 15.03 12.13
C THR A 502 -11.54 14.44 13.34
N ASP A 503 -11.26 15.03 14.51
CA ASP A 503 -12.08 14.89 15.71
C ASP A 503 -13.00 16.12 15.83
N GLU A 504 -14.29 15.95 15.52
CA GLU A 504 -15.25 17.06 15.47
C GLU A 504 -15.44 17.74 16.83
N GLU A 505 -15.47 16.95 17.91
CA GLU A 505 -15.63 17.44 19.28
C GLU A 505 -14.38 18.21 19.73
N GLY A 506 -13.20 17.64 19.45
CA GLY A 506 -11.92 18.30 19.66
C GLY A 506 -11.81 19.60 18.86
N LEU A 507 -12.20 19.59 17.58
CA LEU A 507 -12.15 20.75 16.70
C LEU A 507 -13.04 21.90 17.19
N ALA A 508 -14.24 21.60 17.70
CA ALA A 508 -15.14 22.59 18.27
C ALA A 508 -14.56 23.24 19.55
N THR A 509 -13.81 22.47 20.33
CA THR A 509 -13.27 22.91 21.64
C THR A 509 -11.90 23.60 21.53
N TYR A 510 -11.00 23.05 20.71
CA TYR A 510 -9.59 23.43 20.66
C TYR A 510 -9.19 24.19 19.38
N GLY A 511 -10.07 24.24 18.39
CA GLY A 511 -9.75 24.80 17.08
C GLY A 511 -8.88 23.86 16.23
N TYR A 512 -8.40 24.36 15.09
CA TYR A 512 -7.61 23.58 14.15
C TYR A 512 -6.18 23.39 14.63
N SER A 513 -5.80 22.14 14.89
CA SER A 513 -4.46 21.74 15.33
C SER A 513 -4.06 20.45 14.61
N PRO A 514 -3.23 20.53 13.55
CA PRO A 514 -2.88 19.37 12.73
C PRO A 514 -1.65 18.62 13.24
N THR A 515 -1.64 17.31 13.01
CA THR A 515 -0.47 16.44 13.16
C THR A 515 -0.35 15.52 11.96
N GLU A 516 0.88 15.13 11.61
CA GLU A 516 1.18 14.22 10.50
C GLU A 516 1.61 12.86 11.06
N VAL A 517 1.04 11.79 10.52
CA VAL A 517 1.36 10.42 10.93
C VAL A 517 1.44 9.50 9.72
N VAL A 518 2.42 8.60 9.71
CA VAL A 518 2.57 7.60 8.66
C VAL A 518 1.97 6.28 9.15
N ALA A 519 0.92 5.80 8.49
CA ALA A 519 0.36 4.49 8.75
C ALA A 519 1.22 3.42 8.07
N LEU A 520 2.21 2.93 8.81
CA LEU A 520 3.20 1.98 8.31
C LEU A 520 2.55 0.71 7.74
N GLY A 521 2.91 0.35 6.51
CA GLY A 521 2.41 -0.85 5.83
C GLY A 521 0.91 -0.83 5.51
N CYS A 522 0.25 0.32 5.67
CA CYS A 522 -1.17 0.46 5.47
C CYS A 522 -1.51 0.61 3.98
N THR A 523 -2.39 -0.27 3.49
CA THR A 523 -2.92 -0.24 2.12
C THR A 523 -4.44 -0.10 2.06
N SER A 524 -5.07 0.16 3.21
CA SER A 524 -6.50 0.41 3.31
C SER A 524 -6.76 1.82 3.84
N ARG A 525 -7.60 2.57 3.12
CA ARG A 525 -8.07 3.88 3.57
C ARG A 525 -8.79 3.78 4.93
N GLY A 526 -9.60 2.74 5.14
CA GLY A 526 -10.33 2.53 6.40
C GLY A 526 -9.39 2.33 7.59
N GLN A 527 -8.32 1.55 7.41
CA GLN A 527 -7.28 1.41 8.42
C GLN A 527 -6.55 2.73 8.69
N ALA A 528 -6.21 3.52 7.66
CA ALA A 528 -5.62 4.85 7.82
C ALA A 528 -6.52 5.79 8.64
N GLN A 529 -7.83 5.80 8.36
CA GLN A 529 -8.81 6.55 9.15
C GLN A 529 -8.84 6.09 10.62
N ARG A 530 -8.81 4.78 10.88
CA ARG A 530 -8.76 4.23 12.24
C ARG A 530 -7.49 4.62 12.98
N VAL A 531 -6.34 4.69 12.30
CA VAL A 531 -5.08 5.17 12.89
C VAL A 531 -5.20 6.64 13.31
N GLY A 532 -5.67 7.51 12.40
CA GLY A 532 -5.86 8.92 12.70
C GLY A 532 -6.86 9.16 13.83
N ARG A 533 -8.00 8.47 13.81
CA ARG A 533 -9.01 8.58 14.89
C ARG A 533 -8.49 8.10 16.23
N TRP A 534 -7.76 6.99 16.25
CA TRP A 534 -7.16 6.49 17.49
C TRP A 534 -6.16 7.49 18.07
N LEU A 535 -5.31 8.09 17.24
CA LEU A 535 -4.35 9.09 17.71
C LEU A 535 -5.06 10.30 18.34
N LEU A 536 -6.04 10.88 17.63
CA LEU A 536 -6.79 12.05 18.13
C LEU A 536 -7.61 11.74 19.39
N LEU A 537 -8.28 10.58 19.44
CA LEU A 537 -9.05 10.17 20.62
C LEU A 537 -8.15 9.89 21.82
N THR A 538 -6.99 9.27 21.61
CA THR A 538 -6.01 9.04 22.68
C THR A 538 -5.50 10.35 23.26
N GLU A 539 -5.18 11.35 22.42
CA GLU A 539 -4.74 12.66 22.90
C GLU A 539 -5.86 13.43 23.63
N ARG A 540 -7.12 13.29 23.20
CA ARG A 540 -8.27 13.96 23.82
C ARG A 540 -8.70 13.32 25.13
N LEU A 541 -8.71 11.99 25.20
CA LEU A 541 -9.22 11.24 26.36
C LEU A 541 -8.10 10.92 27.38
N GLY A 542 -6.89 10.63 26.90
CA GLY A 542 -5.72 10.29 27.71
C GLY A 542 -4.99 11.51 28.26
N THR A 543 -5.69 12.39 28.97
CA THR A 543 -5.10 13.67 29.42
C THR A 543 -4.34 13.60 30.73
N GLU A 544 -4.43 12.49 31.46
CA GLU A 544 -3.89 12.37 32.81
C GLU A 544 -2.99 11.14 32.94
N THR A 545 -1.88 11.31 33.66
CA THR A 545 -0.98 10.24 34.09
C THR A 545 -1.02 10.16 35.60
N VAL A 546 -1.16 8.94 36.13
CA VAL A 546 -1.13 8.66 37.56
C VAL A 546 0.14 7.89 37.87
N THR A 547 0.92 8.39 38.82
CA THR A 547 2.14 7.76 39.32
C THR A 547 1.95 7.41 40.79
N PHE A 548 2.21 6.17 41.16
CA PHE A 548 2.14 5.68 42.53
C PHE A 548 3.17 4.57 42.76
N ARG A 549 3.43 4.26 44.03
CA ARG A 549 4.31 3.15 44.44
C ARG A 549 3.46 2.08 45.11
N THR A 550 3.75 0.82 44.84
CA THR A 550 2.99 -0.33 45.38
C THR A 550 3.96 -1.46 45.72
N GLY A 551 3.47 -2.47 46.43
CA GLY A 551 4.24 -3.65 46.81
C GLY A 551 4.39 -4.66 45.66
N PHE A 552 4.53 -5.93 46.03
CA PHE A 552 4.77 -7.02 45.10
C PHE A 552 3.60 -7.25 44.12
N GLU A 553 2.38 -6.87 44.53
CA GLU A 553 1.17 -6.89 43.72
C GLU A 553 1.30 -6.09 42.40
N GLY A 554 2.06 -4.99 42.41
CA GLY A 554 2.36 -4.23 41.20
C GLY A 554 3.46 -4.86 40.36
N ALA A 555 4.45 -5.51 40.97
CA ALA A 555 5.54 -6.19 40.26
C ALA A 555 5.06 -7.42 39.47
N MET A 556 3.93 -8.02 39.87
CA MET A 556 3.28 -9.10 39.12
C MET A 556 2.57 -8.64 37.84
N ARG A 557 2.37 -7.32 37.64
CA ARG A 557 1.66 -6.79 36.48
C ARG A 557 2.62 -6.53 35.32
N ASN A 558 2.27 -7.05 34.16
CA ASN A 558 3.03 -6.81 32.95
C ASN A 558 2.78 -5.40 32.40
N PRO A 559 3.76 -4.78 31.73
CA PRO A 559 3.53 -3.58 30.93
C PRO A 559 2.33 -3.74 29.99
N GLY A 560 1.42 -2.76 29.99
CA GLY A 560 0.18 -2.79 29.21
C GLY A 560 -1.02 -3.45 29.89
N ALA A 561 -0.88 -3.94 31.13
CA ALA A 561 -2.01 -4.40 31.93
C ALA A 561 -2.99 -3.24 32.22
N VAL A 562 -4.28 -3.51 32.11
CA VAL A 562 -5.34 -2.57 32.48
C VAL A 562 -5.61 -2.71 33.98
N VAL A 563 -5.59 -1.60 34.70
CA VAL A 563 -5.82 -1.58 36.15
C VAL A 563 -6.87 -0.53 36.50
N LYS A 564 -7.67 -0.81 37.53
CA LYS A 564 -8.59 0.17 38.09
C LYS A 564 -7.92 0.92 39.25
N LEU A 565 -8.20 2.21 39.37
CA LEU A 565 -7.67 3.05 40.44
C LEU A 565 -8.82 3.70 41.21
N GLN A 566 -8.76 3.63 42.53
CA GLN A 566 -9.64 4.39 43.41
C GLN A 566 -8.78 5.29 44.30
N ASP A 567 -8.86 6.59 44.08
CA ASP A 567 -8.27 7.60 44.95
C ASP A 567 -9.41 8.40 45.62
N PRO A 568 -9.55 8.36 46.96
CA PRO A 568 -10.57 9.13 47.67
C PRO A 568 -10.40 10.65 47.51
N TYR A 569 -9.18 11.16 47.34
CA TYR A 569 -8.94 12.59 47.15
C TYR A 569 -9.44 13.06 45.79
N ARG A 570 -9.29 12.22 44.76
CA ARG A 570 -9.82 12.48 43.42
C ARG A 570 -11.33 12.25 43.33
N ALA A 571 -11.83 11.20 43.95
CA ALA A 571 -13.26 10.84 43.91
C ALA A 571 -14.13 11.70 44.86
N GLY A 572 -13.52 12.52 45.72
CA GLY A 572 -14.19 13.32 46.74
C GLY A 572 -14.83 12.50 47.87
N ARG A 573 -14.67 11.17 47.83
CA ARG A 573 -15.26 10.24 48.78
C ARG A 573 -14.50 8.91 48.79
N ARG A 574 -14.51 8.26 49.95
CA ARG A 574 -13.94 6.92 50.14
C ARG A 574 -14.82 5.87 49.46
N TRP A 575 -14.38 5.42 48.29
CA TRP A 575 -15.03 4.36 47.51
C TRP A 575 -14.12 3.14 47.33
N GLY A 576 -13.14 2.96 48.22
CA GLY A 576 -12.27 1.80 48.23
C GLY A 576 -11.58 1.60 49.57
N GLY A 577 -11.01 0.41 49.76
CA GLY A 577 -10.39 0.01 51.04
C GLY A 577 -10.08 -1.48 51.09
N ARG A 578 -9.87 -2.00 52.30
CA ARG A 578 -9.63 -3.42 52.56
C ARG A 578 -10.93 -4.17 52.81
N VAL A 579 -11.00 -5.40 52.31
CA VAL A 579 -11.96 -6.39 52.76
C VAL A 579 -11.51 -6.88 54.14
N VAL A 580 -12.41 -6.98 55.12
CA VAL A 580 -12.12 -7.47 56.48
C VAL A 580 -12.54 -8.91 56.65
N ALA A 581 -13.68 -9.27 56.08
CA ALA A 581 -14.22 -10.61 55.99
C ALA A 581 -15.09 -10.70 54.74
N ALA A 582 -15.20 -11.87 54.12
CA ALA A 582 -16.11 -12.05 53.01
C ALA A 582 -16.59 -13.50 52.88
N THR A 583 -17.81 -13.62 52.36
CA THR A 583 -18.35 -14.83 51.76
C THR A 583 -18.49 -14.61 50.26
N ALA A 584 -18.98 -15.61 49.52
CA ALA A 584 -19.26 -15.44 48.10
C ALA A 584 -20.36 -14.40 47.81
N SER A 585 -21.19 -14.01 48.79
CA SER A 585 -22.33 -13.09 48.56
C SER A 585 -22.35 -11.86 49.44
N GLN A 586 -21.49 -11.79 50.46
CA GLN A 586 -21.42 -10.67 51.39
C GLN A 586 -19.97 -10.32 51.69
N VAL A 587 -19.64 -9.03 51.69
CA VAL A 587 -18.30 -8.50 51.94
C VAL A 587 -18.37 -7.48 53.07
N GLU A 588 -17.60 -7.72 54.13
CA GLU A 588 -17.39 -6.79 55.24
C GLU A 588 -16.19 -5.90 54.96
N LEU A 589 -16.39 -4.59 55.08
CA LEU A 589 -15.43 -3.55 54.76
C LEU A 589 -14.74 -3.03 56.02
N ASP A 590 -13.54 -2.50 55.83
CA ASP A 590 -12.75 -1.87 56.88
C ASP A 590 -13.35 -0.56 57.44
N GLY A 591 -14.28 0.07 56.70
CA GLY A 591 -15.04 1.22 57.17
C GLY A 591 -16.34 1.42 56.41
N ASP A 592 -17.22 2.25 56.99
CA ASP A 592 -18.58 2.44 56.48
C ASP A 592 -18.61 3.15 55.12
N VAL A 593 -19.57 2.75 54.29
CA VAL A 593 -19.84 3.32 52.97
C VAL A 593 -21.31 3.72 52.91
N THR A 594 -21.61 4.99 52.64
CA THR A 594 -23.01 5.42 52.50
C THR A 594 -23.46 5.34 51.05
N LEU A 595 -24.56 4.62 50.82
CA LEU A 595 -25.23 4.53 49.53
C LEU A 595 -26.32 5.60 49.43
N GLU A 596 -26.54 6.14 48.23
CA GLU A 596 -27.52 7.19 47.94
C GLU A 596 -28.77 6.57 47.30
N ALA A 597 -29.93 7.19 47.58
CA ALA A 597 -31.20 6.77 47.01
C ALA A 597 -31.21 6.86 45.48
N GLY A 598 -31.84 5.88 44.83
CA GLY A 598 -32.09 5.90 43.38
C GLY A 598 -30.86 5.64 42.50
N LYS A 599 -29.72 5.27 43.08
CA LYS A 599 -28.51 4.90 42.34
C LYS A 599 -28.27 3.39 42.39
N MET A 600 -27.89 2.81 41.25
CA MET A 600 -27.36 1.45 41.20
C MET A 600 -25.87 1.48 41.53
N TYR A 601 -25.43 0.53 42.34
CA TYR A 601 -24.05 0.39 42.77
C TYR A 601 -23.56 -1.00 42.36
N ALA A 602 -22.32 -1.06 41.92
CA ALA A 602 -21.58 -2.29 41.76
C ALA A 602 -20.38 -2.29 42.71
N PHE A 603 -19.78 -3.46 42.90
CA PHE A 603 -18.66 -3.69 43.80
C PHE A 603 -17.60 -4.49 43.05
N SER A 604 -16.42 -3.91 42.90
CA SER A 604 -15.24 -4.57 42.37
C SER A 604 -14.37 -5.08 43.52
N VAL A 605 -13.93 -6.32 43.46
CA VAL A 605 -13.05 -6.94 44.47
C VAL A 605 -12.00 -7.83 43.82
N VAL A 606 -10.83 -7.92 44.43
CA VAL A 606 -9.80 -8.89 44.04
C VAL A 606 -10.07 -10.24 44.71
N LEU A 607 -10.15 -11.29 43.90
CA LEU A 607 -10.33 -12.66 44.34
C LEU A 607 -9.00 -13.31 44.79
N PRO A 608 -9.04 -14.45 45.51
CA PRO A 608 -7.84 -15.14 45.97
C PRO A 608 -6.87 -15.56 44.85
N ASP A 609 -7.37 -15.77 43.63
CA ASP A 609 -6.57 -16.09 42.43
C ASP A 609 -5.94 -14.84 41.77
N GLY A 610 -6.19 -13.64 42.32
CA GLY A 610 -5.67 -12.37 41.84
C GLY A 610 -6.49 -11.74 40.72
N THR A 611 -7.60 -12.34 40.29
CA THR A 611 -8.51 -11.74 39.32
C THR A 611 -9.42 -10.69 39.96
N VAL A 612 -9.89 -9.74 39.16
CA VAL A 612 -10.88 -8.73 39.61
C VAL A 612 -12.26 -9.17 39.16
N GLU A 613 -13.17 -9.36 40.12
CA GLU A 613 -14.59 -9.55 39.82
C GLU A 613 -15.41 -8.34 40.19
N GLU A 614 -16.36 -7.99 39.32
CA GLU A 614 -17.36 -6.97 39.56
C GLU A 614 -18.75 -7.60 39.66
N ARG A 615 -19.50 -7.22 40.68
CA ARG A 615 -20.88 -7.67 40.91
C ARG A 615 -21.78 -6.49 41.28
N PRO A 616 -23.03 -6.44 40.78
CA PRO A 616 -24.00 -5.47 41.25
C PRO A 616 -24.30 -5.71 42.74
N LEU A 617 -24.50 -4.65 43.51
CA LEU A 617 -25.00 -4.76 44.88
C LEU A 617 -26.48 -5.14 44.87
N ALA A 618 -26.91 -5.92 45.86
CA ALA A 618 -28.32 -6.10 46.14
C ALA A 618 -28.98 -4.74 46.43
N ALA A 619 -30.29 -4.62 46.22
CA ALA A 619 -31.01 -3.38 46.52
C ALA A 619 -30.87 -3.07 48.02
N LEU A 620 -30.16 -1.97 48.32
CA LEU A 620 -29.91 -1.49 49.68
C LEU A 620 -30.56 -0.12 49.85
N ALA A 621 -31.10 0.14 51.05
CA ALA A 621 -31.66 1.44 51.40
C ALA A 621 -30.54 2.50 51.51
N PRO A 622 -30.84 3.80 51.48
CA PRO A 622 -29.82 4.83 51.69
C PRO A 622 -29.38 4.87 53.17
N ALA A 623 -28.24 4.25 53.47
CA ALA A 623 -27.67 4.16 54.82
C ALA A 623 -26.15 3.94 54.78
N PRO A 624 -25.42 4.17 55.89
CA PRO A 624 -24.05 3.69 56.02
C PRO A 624 -24.03 2.17 56.17
N TYR A 625 -23.23 1.50 55.35
CA TYR A 625 -23.04 0.06 55.38
C TYR A 625 -21.59 -0.29 55.64
N ARG A 626 -21.37 -1.21 56.57
CA ARG A 626 -20.08 -1.88 56.76
C ARG A 626 -20.01 -3.24 56.08
N ALA A 627 -21.16 -3.90 55.93
CA ALA A 627 -21.29 -5.14 55.17
C ALA A 627 -22.15 -4.89 53.95
N LEU A 628 -21.64 -5.24 52.77
CA LEU A 628 -22.34 -5.12 51.49
C LEU A 628 -22.69 -6.51 50.98
N THR A 629 -23.93 -6.67 50.50
CA THR A 629 -24.41 -7.90 49.87
C THR A 629 -24.49 -7.70 48.36
N VAL A 630 -23.89 -8.62 47.60
CA VAL A 630 -23.97 -8.61 46.12
C VAL A 630 -25.20 -9.36 45.64
N ALA A 631 -25.78 -8.92 44.52
CA ALA A 631 -26.97 -9.54 43.95
C ALA A 631 -26.69 -10.90 43.31
N THR A 632 -25.47 -11.10 42.79
CA THR A 632 -24.98 -12.38 42.30
C THR A 632 -23.69 -12.76 43.02
N PRO A 633 -23.53 -14.01 43.49
CA PRO A 633 -22.31 -14.43 44.17
C PRO A 633 -21.06 -14.27 43.30
N PHE A 634 -19.92 -14.02 43.95
CA PHE A 634 -18.59 -14.14 43.36
C PHE A 634 -18.26 -15.60 43.05
N SER A 635 -17.36 -15.85 42.09
CA SER A 635 -16.90 -17.20 41.77
C SER A 635 -16.16 -17.89 42.93
N ALA A 636 -15.51 -17.09 43.78
CA ALA A 636 -14.91 -17.52 45.04
C ALA A 636 -15.10 -16.44 46.12
N ALA A 637 -15.04 -16.84 47.39
CA ALA A 637 -15.06 -15.87 48.49
C ALA A 637 -13.78 -15.00 48.46
N PRO A 638 -13.88 -13.65 48.46
CA PRO A 638 -12.72 -12.77 48.51
C PRO A 638 -11.84 -13.03 49.74
N SER A 639 -10.51 -12.96 49.59
CA SER A 639 -9.59 -13.20 50.71
C SER A 639 -9.45 -11.96 51.59
N PRO A 640 -9.73 -12.03 52.91
CA PRO A 640 -9.77 -10.83 53.74
C PRO A 640 -8.43 -10.13 54.01
N ARG A 641 -7.25 -10.67 53.63
CA ARG A 641 -5.92 -9.98 53.64
C ARG A 641 -4.93 -10.73 52.75
N PRO A 642 -3.72 -10.21 52.44
CA PRO A 642 -3.41 -8.89 51.86
C PRO A 642 -4.02 -8.65 50.46
N PHE A 643 -4.73 -9.63 49.92
CA PHE A 643 -5.24 -9.63 48.55
C PHE A 643 -6.62 -8.98 48.40
N GLY A 644 -7.44 -8.96 49.46
CA GLY A 644 -8.78 -8.37 49.43
C GLY A 644 -8.76 -6.85 49.49
N CYS A 645 -8.84 -6.22 48.33
CA CYS A 645 -9.14 -4.80 48.19
C CYS A 645 -10.43 -4.64 47.40
N TRP A 646 -11.16 -3.57 47.69
CA TRP A 646 -12.43 -3.27 47.04
C TRP A 646 -12.48 -1.85 46.52
N GLN A 647 -13.32 -1.63 45.50
CA GLN A 647 -13.74 -0.30 45.09
C GLN A 647 -15.15 -0.29 44.49
N ARG A 648 -15.78 0.89 44.46
CA ARG A 648 -16.97 1.14 43.63
C ARG A 648 -16.55 1.36 42.16
N PRO A 649 -17.21 0.73 41.18
CA PRO A 649 -17.02 1.03 39.75
C PRO A 649 -17.42 2.47 39.45
N THR A 650 -16.71 3.09 38.50
CA THR A 650 -16.98 4.45 38.03
C THR A 650 -17.96 4.46 36.87
#